data_AF-A0AAF0DUD1-F1
#
_entry.id   AF-A0AAF0DUD1-F1
#
_cell.length_a   1.000
_cell.length_b   1.000
_cell.length_c   1.000
_cell.angle_alpha   90.00
_cell.angle_beta   90.00
_cell.angle_gamma   90.00
#
_symmetry.space_group_name_H-M   'P 1'
#
loop_
_entity.id
_entity.type
_entity.pdbx_description
1 polymer ?
#
loop_
_entity_poly.entity_id
_entity_poly.type
_entity_poly.pdbx_seq_one_letter_code
_entity_poly.pdbx_strand_id
1 'polypeptide(L)'
;MGEEVVGARALYVPLADTLRAWEAEHTPPRRFLDVLAFVPILVDGAERGALFKNAREPKCLQVPVHAWLAQRLVLAYVCHAPYVCQSRVPPREMQPFRGAVEQIYAWMQRRDEPSGAQRWFAMYTESAVHDVQDTFYHLLGASQSVEDVGHVVPAQVCQLPICPHQTLPQQLDVDRAVYALQRAASAALGVSEQRFLLAYLQRAAAHDADACILLARAFGRTEVVRVATHNPHVAYEWVLCSCAHVALPPTFWEELATACAECAQMQLAAQRHIHELLTRLCTPATPEDVRFAVQTHTLPRYLGLRVQHLAVVPDAATEELGIYVAQLVERNLLPIHANQRTWDVPQPEDALDALAVELRSMALAYSKYAFGAQLFHTLVSVRLVTFVLNQLLVRTTTPAVFGAANVQLELVLSVVLALARDGVRATVMRRRVQLRSVHNLALLPVVLGGIASVVVGYVYLRHLAPDALLVHGVALRSSVALYCLGAMLELLSEPLHTYALALDGYMRLRVAMEAAAVLMRAGVAVALLQPRGMAWIAALYTPMSGEPLAPEACALLAFALSRTVYGATLLFVAGTGVARLASARQALATLLPARGAPLDAETRELVVVTSVQAALKFLLTEGDKLAVAHLTTLEEQGGYALASNYGSLLARTVFQPIEESARLAFSEALGEACGAKSHAERGARTSAAWLRMLLRAHMLLGAALVTFAPPLAQPFLMIVAGPRWATPPSHAAAILGSYCYYLPVMGVNGIVEAFLQSTAPPATLASYSRVLVGASAMFVAVLAAGRAVFPALGFDANSVLVWANVAGLAVRVGVCLRYMARAYAAWPQVSAPRLAASLPSRAVLGALLVSGVVLRWQARPLGPPGTWWSPDAPLVPLATTAAAGALATLVLWYVRN
;
A
#
# COMPACT_ATOMS: atom_id res chain seq x y z
N MET A 1 -41.78 -9.62 8.79
CA MET A 1 -41.80 -11.03 8.38
C MET A 1 -42.91 -11.83 9.09
N GLY A 2 -43.93 -11.15 9.62
CA GLY A 2 -44.70 -11.64 10.77
C GLY A 2 -46.08 -12.22 10.47
N GLU A 3 -46.61 -12.06 9.25
CA GLU A 3 -48.00 -12.47 8.98
C GLU A 3 -48.13 -13.46 7.81
N GLU A 4 -47.43 -13.24 6.70
CA GLU A 4 -47.46 -14.14 5.52
C GLU A 4 -46.84 -15.53 5.79
N VAL A 5 -45.83 -15.60 6.68
CA VAL A 5 -45.16 -16.86 7.04
C VAL A 5 -46.03 -17.74 7.97
N VAL A 6 -46.91 -17.11 8.76
CA VAL A 6 -47.87 -17.80 9.63
C VAL A 6 -48.95 -18.45 8.77
N GLY A 7 -49.45 -17.75 7.75
CA GLY A 7 -50.45 -18.26 6.81
C GLY A 7 -49.98 -19.49 6.03
N ALA A 8 -48.71 -19.53 5.61
CA ALA A 8 -48.16 -20.70 4.92
C ALA A 8 -47.93 -21.90 5.86
N ARG A 9 -47.55 -21.68 7.13
CA ARG A 9 -47.36 -22.76 8.12
C ARG A 9 -48.67 -23.39 8.57
N ALA A 10 -49.72 -22.59 8.68
CA ALA A 10 -51.04 -23.04 9.13
C ALA A 10 -51.74 -24.00 8.15
N LEU A 11 -51.28 -24.06 6.89
CA LEU A 11 -51.73 -25.03 5.90
C LEU A 11 -51.15 -26.44 6.13
N TYR A 12 -50.16 -26.64 7.02
CA TYR A 12 -49.44 -27.92 7.13
C TYR A 12 -49.28 -28.48 8.55
N VAL A 13 -49.81 -27.81 9.58
CA VAL A 13 -49.68 -28.20 10.99
C VAL A 13 -51.07 -28.17 11.64
N PRO A 14 -51.38 -29.05 12.61
CA PRO A 14 -52.62 -28.97 13.37
C PRO A 14 -52.86 -27.56 13.90
N LEU A 15 -54.08 -27.06 13.69
CA LEU A 15 -54.40 -25.64 13.86
C LEU A 15 -54.20 -25.18 15.31
N ALA A 16 -54.43 -26.08 16.26
CA ALA A 16 -54.17 -25.88 17.70
C ALA A 16 -52.69 -25.58 18.02
N ASP A 17 -51.75 -26.24 17.35
CA ASP A 17 -50.31 -26.08 17.61
C ASP A 17 -49.79 -24.75 17.04
N THR A 18 -50.32 -24.37 15.88
CA THR A 18 -50.03 -23.09 15.25
C THR A 18 -50.54 -21.92 16.11
N LEU A 19 -51.73 -22.06 16.69
CA LEU A 19 -52.29 -21.05 17.59
C LEU A 19 -51.46 -20.90 18.88
N ARG A 20 -51.09 -22.01 19.53
CA ARG A 20 -50.26 -21.99 20.74
C ARG A 20 -48.91 -21.30 20.51
N ALA A 21 -48.30 -21.54 19.35
CA ALA A 21 -47.06 -20.89 18.96
C ALA A 21 -47.24 -19.37 18.73
N TRP A 22 -48.31 -18.96 18.03
CA TRP A 22 -48.61 -17.55 17.79
C TRP A 22 -48.92 -16.80 19.09
N GLU A 23 -49.68 -17.41 20.00
CA GLU A 23 -49.96 -16.87 21.32
C GLU A 23 -48.66 -16.71 22.12
N ALA A 24 -47.77 -17.69 22.12
CA ALA A 24 -46.49 -17.59 22.83
C ALA A 24 -45.61 -16.42 22.34
N GLU A 25 -45.69 -16.06 21.05
CA GLU A 25 -44.86 -15.01 20.45
C GLU A 25 -45.40 -13.58 20.64
N HIS A 26 -46.71 -13.40 20.81
CA HIS A 26 -47.33 -12.07 20.83
C HIS A 26 -47.94 -11.77 22.20
N THR A 27 -47.79 -10.54 22.70
CA THR A 27 -48.44 -10.13 23.96
C THR A 27 -49.94 -9.94 23.73
N PRO A 28 -50.80 -10.21 24.74
CA PRO A 28 -52.27 -10.16 24.56
C PRO A 28 -52.82 -8.87 23.91
N PRO A 29 -52.31 -7.66 24.20
CA PRO A 29 -52.78 -6.43 23.53
C PRO A 29 -52.33 -6.32 22.07
N ARG A 30 -51.16 -6.88 21.74
CA ARG A 30 -50.60 -6.91 20.38
C ARG A 30 -51.38 -7.90 19.51
N ARG A 31 -51.71 -9.07 20.07
CA ARG A 31 -52.56 -10.10 19.44
C ARG A 31 -53.87 -9.51 18.89
N PHE A 32 -54.53 -8.65 19.68
CA PHE A 32 -55.78 -8.03 19.25
C PHE A 32 -55.59 -7.04 18.09
N LEU A 33 -54.52 -6.24 18.10
CA LEU A 33 -54.21 -5.28 17.04
C LEU A 33 -53.78 -5.97 15.74
N ASP A 34 -53.01 -7.04 15.83
CA ASP A 34 -52.56 -7.83 14.68
C ASP A 34 -53.75 -8.57 14.04
N VAL A 35 -54.67 -9.11 14.86
CA VAL A 35 -55.90 -9.75 14.37
C VAL A 35 -56.84 -8.75 13.64
N LEU A 36 -56.88 -7.48 14.05
CA LEU A 36 -57.66 -6.45 13.35
C LEU A 36 -57.12 -6.13 11.95
N ALA A 37 -55.81 -6.30 11.72
CA ALA A 37 -55.21 -6.11 10.40
C ALA A 37 -55.63 -7.21 9.39
N PHE A 38 -56.06 -8.38 9.87
CA PHE A 38 -56.53 -9.48 9.03
C PHE A 38 -58.01 -9.41 8.66
N VAL A 39 -58.79 -8.54 9.29
CA VAL A 39 -60.23 -8.38 9.01
C VAL A 39 -60.49 -8.07 7.54
N PRO A 40 -59.79 -7.12 6.89
CA PRO A 40 -60.01 -6.85 5.48
C PRO A 40 -59.75 -8.08 4.60
N ILE A 41 -58.84 -8.98 4.98
CA ILE A 41 -58.48 -10.19 4.21
C ILE A 41 -59.49 -11.33 4.43
N LEU A 42 -59.95 -11.49 5.68
CA LEU A 42 -61.02 -12.40 6.05
C LEU A 42 -62.32 -12.08 5.33
N VAL A 43 -62.57 -10.78 5.15
CA VAL A 43 -63.82 -10.25 4.62
C VAL A 43 -63.71 -9.86 3.14
N ASP A 44 -62.50 -9.76 2.57
CA ASP A 44 -62.26 -9.59 1.12
C ASP A 44 -63.07 -10.65 0.35
N GLY A 45 -63.77 -10.34 -0.73
CA GLY A 45 -64.61 -11.32 -1.44
C GLY A 45 -65.83 -11.90 -0.68
N ALA A 46 -66.03 -11.60 0.61
CA ALA A 46 -67.29 -11.81 1.34
C ALA A 46 -68.10 -10.51 1.43
N GLU A 47 -67.43 -9.36 1.45
CA GLU A 47 -68.06 -8.05 1.46
C GLU A 47 -68.45 -7.55 0.06
N ARG A 48 -69.74 -7.22 -0.06
CA ARG A 48 -70.38 -6.39 -1.10
C ARG A 48 -70.63 -7.07 -2.44
N GLY A 49 -71.81 -7.66 -2.59
CA GLY A 49 -72.87 -7.32 -3.57
C GLY A 49 -72.58 -7.15 -5.07
N ALA A 50 -71.32 -7.12 -5.52
CA ALA A 50 -70.92 -7.13 -6.91
C ALA A 50 -70.69 -8.58 -7.32
N LEU A 51 -71.80 -9.25 -7.55
CA LEU A 51 -71.83 -10.63 -7.98
C LEU A 51 -71.06 -10.85 -9.30
N PHE A 52 -70.13 -11.82 -9.27
CA PHE A 52 -70.18 -13.00 -10.14
C PHE A 52 -69.90 -12.84 -11.65
N LYS A 53 -69.29 -11.75 -12.12
CA LYS A 53 -68.84 -11.69 -13.54
C LYS A 53 -67.35 -11.55 -13.79
N ASN A 54 -66.56 -11.22 -12.77
CA ASN A 54 -65.10 -11.12 -12.87
C ASN A 54 -64.47 -11.34 -11.49
N ALA A 55 -64.67 -12.52 -10.89
CA ALA A 55 -63.92 -12.91 -9.70
C ALA A 55 -62.44 -13.08 -10.09
N ARG A 56 -61.74 -11.95 -10.23
CA ARG A 56 -60.29 -11.90 -10.26
C ARG A 56 -59.81 -12.51 -8.96
N GLU A 57 -58.77 -13.35 -9.06
CA GLU A 57 -58.01 -13.88 -7.95
C GLU A 57 -57.87 -12.83 -6.83
N PRO A 58 -57.98 -13.23 -5.55
CA PRO A 58 -57.81 -12.29 -4.45
C PRO A 58 -56.50 -11.53 -4.67
N LYS A 59 -56.59 -10.20 -4.83
CA LYS A 59 -55.43 -9.39 -5.21
C LYS A 59 -54.37 -9.31 -4.11
N CYS A 60 -54.71 -9.71 -2.90
CA CYS A 60 -53.87 -9.53 -1.71
C CYS A 60 -52.77 -10.58 -1.56
N LEU A 61 -52.90 -11.80 -2.11
CA LEU A 61 -51.85 -12.82 -2.09
C LEU A 61 -51.90 -13.62 -3.39
N GLN A 62 -50.81 -13.69 -4.16
CA GLN A 62 -50.69 -14.56 -5.34
C GLN A 62 -50.61 -16.04 -4.92
N VAL A 63 -51.71 -16.60 -4.43
CA VAL A 63 -51.83 -17.99 -3.98
C VAL A 63 -52.64 -18.76 -5.01
N PRO A 64 -52.30 -20.04 -5.30
CA PRO A 64 -53.12 -20.87 -6.16
C PRO A 64 -54.57 -20.96 -5.69
N VAL A 65 -55.52 -20.79 -6.61
CA VAL A 65 -56.97 -20.68 -6.35
C VAL A 65 -57.53 -21.79 -5.46
N HIS A 66 -56.94 -22.98 -5.48
CA HIS A 66 -57.37 -24.12 -4.68
C HIS A 66 -57.07 -23.98 -3.18
N ALA A 67 -56.03 -23.25 -2.77
CA ALA A 67 -55.62 -23.13 -1.36
C ALA A 67 -56.31 -21.98 -0.59
N TRP A 68 -57.09 -21.15 -1.29
CA TRP A 68 -57.72 -19.94 -0.75
C TRP A 68 -58.67 -20.21 0.43
N LEU A 69 -59.52 -21.25 0.34
CA LEU A 69 -60.52 -21.51 1.39
C LEU A 69 -59.89 -22.07 2.66
N ALA A 70 -58.86 -22.90 2.52
CA ALA A 70 -58.10 -23.45 3.63
C ALA A 70 -57.42 -22.33 4.44
N GLN A 71 -56.88 -21.30 3.79
CA GLN A 71 -56.32 -20.13 4.48
C GLN A 71 -57.37 -19.32 5.23
N ARG A 72 -58.59 -19.20 4.70
CA ARG A 72 -59.68 -18.49 5.41
C ARG A 72 -60.21 -19.26 6.60
N LEU A 73 -60.30 -20.58 6.49
CA LEU A 73 -60.62 -21.46 7.61
C LEU A 73 -59.63 -21.24 8.76
N VAL A 74 -58.33 -21.24 8.44
CA VAL A 74 -57.25 -20.93 9.38
C VAL A 74 -57.44 -19.55 10.01
N LEU A 75 -57.61 -18.51 9.19
CA LEU A 75 -57.73 -17.13 9.68
C LEU A 75 -58.99 -16.95 10.53
N ALA A 76 -60.11 -17.53 10.12
CA ALA A 76 -61.37 -17.46 10.85
C ALA A 76 -61.23 -18.11 12.23
N TYR A 77 -60.55 -19.26 12.29
CA TYR A 77 -60.23 -19.90 13.55
C TYR A 77 -59.29 -19.05 14.42
N VAL A 78 -58.16 -18.57 13.89
CA VAL A 78 -57.20 -17.76 14.68
C VAL A 78 -57.86 -16.49 15.22
N CYS A 79 -58.67 -15.82 14.42
CA CYS A 79 -59.32 -14.57 14.81
C CYS A 79 -60.53 -14.80 15.73
N HIS A 80 -61.28 -15.90 15.59
CA HIS A 80 -62.55 -16.10 16.30
C HIS A 80 -62.48 -17.13 17.45
N ALA A 81 -61.69 -18.19 17.32
CA ALA A 81 -61.56 -19.24 18.32
C ALA A 81 -61.27 -18.70 19.73
N PRO A 82 -60.34 -17.74 19.95
CA PRO A 82 -60.05 -17.22 21.29
C PRO A 82 -61.25 -16.63 22.05
N TYR A 83 -62.33 -16.24 21.35
CA TYR A 83 -63.57 -15.73 21.96
C TYR A 83 -64.55 -16.84 22.30
N VAL A 84 -64.67 -17.85 21.43
CA VAL A 84 -65.58 -18.97 21.62
C VAL A 84 -64.98 -20.09 22.47
N CYS A 85 -63.66 -20.08 22.67
CA CYS A 85 -62.93 -21.07 23.44
C CYS A 85 -62.87 -20.81 24.96
N GLN A 86 -63.48 -19.74 25.46
CA GLN A 86 -63.42 -19.37 26.87
C GLN A 86 -64.47 -20.10 27.72
N SER A 87 -64.20 -20.32 29.00
CA SER A 87 -65.12 -21.01 29.93
C SER A 87 -66.50 -20.37 30.05
N ARG A 88 -66.64 -19.08 29.69
CA ARG A 88 -67.90 -18.40 29.43
C ARG A 88 -67.80 -17.66 28.10
N VAL A 89 -68.53 -18.14 27.09
CA VAL A 89 -68.58 -17.50 25.78
C VAL A 89 -69.24 -16.12 25.90
N PRO A 90 -68.58 -15.03 25.45
CA PRO A 90 -69.14 -13.68 25.53
C PRO A 90 -70.37 -13.53 24.61
N PRO A 91 -71.31 -12.60 24.90
CA PRO A 91 -72.48 -12.35 24.06
C PRO A 91 -72.12 -12.04 22.60
N ARG A 92 -73.02 -12.33 21.66
CA ARG A 92 -72.79 -12.15 20.20
C ARG A 92 -72.28 -10.76 19.83
N GLU A 93 -72.77 -9.73 20.50
CA GLU A 93 -72.42 -8.31 20.29
C GLU A 93 -70.98 -7.98 20.70
N MET A 94 -70.37 -8.81 21.56
CA MET A 94 -68.99 -8.67 22.04
C MET A 94 -68.00 -9.57 21.29
N GLN A 95 -68.42 -10.20 20.20
CA GLN A 95 -67.59 -11.08 19.37
C GLN A 95 -67.28 -10.38 18.03
N PRO A 96 -66.16 -9.65 17.93
CA PRO A 96 -65.91 -8.73 16.80
C PRO A 96 -65.82 -9.41 15.43
N PHE A 97 -65.39 -10.68 15.37
CA PHE A 97 -65.17 -11.41 14.12
C PHE A 97 -66.33 -12.33 13.71
N ARG A 98 -67.35 -12.46 14.56
CA ARG A 98 -68.47 -13.39 14.35
C ARG A 98 -69.20 -13.14 13.03
N GLY A 99 -69.45 -11.89 12.68
CA GLY A 99 -70.15 -11.54 11.44
C GLY A 99 -69.42 -12.01 10.17
N ALA A 100 -68.09 -11.99 10.17
CA ALA A 100 -67.28 -12.49 9.04
C ALA A 100 -67.37 -14.03 8.93
N VAL A 101 -67.28 -14.72 10.07
CA VAL A 101 -67.40 -16.18 10.14
C VAL A 101 -68.80 -16.64 9.72
N GLU A 102 -69.86 -15.94 10.15
CA GLU A 102 -71.25 -16.21 9.75
C GLU A 102 -71.45 -16.03 8.23
N GLN A 103 -70.83 -15.02 7.61
CA GLN A 103 -70.92 -14.80 6.16
C GLN A 103 -70.23 -15.90 5.36
N ILE A 104 -69.04 -16.33 5.77
CA ILE A 104 -68.30 -17.41 5.12
C ILE A 104 -69.05 -18.73 5.28
N TYR A 105 -69.56 -19.03 6.48
CA TYR A 105 -70.36 -20.23 6.73
C TYR A 105 -71.64 -20.24 5.89
N ALA A 106 -72.36 -19.12 5.82
CA ALA A 106 -73.56 -18.99 5.00
C ALA A 106 -73.27 -19.14 3.49
N TRP A 107 -72.11 -18.72 3.02
CA TRP A 107 -71.65 -18.97 1.64
C TRP A 107 -71.43 -20.47 1.40
N MET A 108 -70.82 -21.18 2.35
CA MET A 108 -70.57 -22.63 2.21
C MET A 108 -71.84 -23.47 2.16
N GLN A 109 -72.93 -22.99 2.75
CA GLN A 109 -74.22 -23.69 2.78
C GLN A 109 -74.99 -23.60 1.44
N ARG A 110 -74.57 -22.73 0.50
CA ARG A 110 -75.22 -22.56 -0.80
C ARG A 110 -74.59 -23.47 -1.87
N ARG A 111 -74.82 -24.79 -1.76
CA ARG A 111 -74.28 -25.80 -2.72
C ARG A 111 -74.87 -25.70 -4.14
N ASP A 112 -76.05 -25.10 -4.28
CA ASP A 112 -76.84 -25.17 -5.53
C ASP A 112 -76.67 -23.95 -6.45
N GLU A 113 -75.87 -22.94 -6.08
CA GLU A 113 -75.61 -21.78 -6.94
C GLU A 113 -74.39 -21.98 -7.86
N PRO A 114 -74.49 -21.67 -9.18
CA PRO A 114 -73.40 -21.81 -10.14
C PRO A 114 -72.34 -20.72 -9.92
N SER A 115 -71.49 -20.92 -8.92
CA SER A 115 -70.49 -19.98 -8.46
C SER A 115 -69.11 -20.63 -8.32
N GLY A 116 -68.08 -19.83 -8.00
CA GLY A 116 -66.75 -20.36 -7.66
C GLY A 116 -66.76 -21.40 -6.53
N ALA A 117 -67.81 -21.40 -5.69
CA ALA A 117 -68.01 -22.39 -4.63
C ALA A 117 -68.20 -23.81 -5.19
N GLN A 118 -69.00 -23.97 -6.25
CA GLN A 118 -69.24 -25.29 -6.87
C GLN A 118 -67.98 -25.90 -7.46
N ARG A 119 -67.14 -25.06 -8.11
CA ARG A 119 -65.84 -25.51 -8.61
C ARG A 119 -64.92 -25.94 -7.48
N TRP A 120 -64.95 -25.22 -6.36
CA TRP A 120 -64.20 -25.61 -5.18
C TRP A 120 -64.74 -26.92 -4.61
N PHE A 121 -66.03 -27.03 -4.29
CA PHE A 121 -66.64 -28.25 -3.75
C PHE A 121 -66.42 -29.49 -4.63
N ALA A 122 -66.42 -29.34 -5.96
CA ALA A 122 -66.14 -30.43 -6.88
C ALA A 122 -64.67 -30.94 -6.86
N MET A 123 -63.74 -30.15 -6.33
CA MET A 123 -62.32 -30.54 -6.20
C MET A 123 -62.06 -31.37 -4.93
N TYR A 124 -63.01 -31.47 -4.00
CA TYR A 124 -62.83 -32.15 -2.72
C TYR A 124 -63.86 -33.26 -2.51
N THR A 125 -63.52 -34.21 -1.61
CA THR A 125 -64.44 -35.27 -1.21
C THR A 125 -65.59 -34.68 -0.38
N GLU A 126 -66.78 -35.30 -0.44
CA GLU A 126 -67.92 -34.83 0.36
C GLU A 126 -67.62 -34.81 1.86
N SER A 127 -66.82 -35.77 2.34
CA SER A 127 -66.33 -35.81 3.74
C SER A 127 -65.52 -34.56 4.07
N ALA A 128 -64.54 -34.20 3.23
CA ALA A 128 -63.69 -33.03 3.46
C ALA A 128 -64.52 -31.73 3.46
N VAL A 129 -65.51 -31.63 2.57
CA VAL A 129 -66.44 -30.49 2.54
C VAL A 129 -67.27 -30.43 3.83
N HIS A 130 -67.77 -31.57 4.30
CA HIS A 130 -68.53 -31.67 5.54
C HIS A 130 -67.69 -31.25 6.76
N ASP A 131 -66.46 -31.73 6.86
CA ASP A 131 -65.56 -31.42 7.98
C ASP A 131 -65.21 -29.92 8.06
N VAL A 132 -65.06 -29.25 6.91
CA VAL A 132 -64.87 -27.79 6.86
C VAL A 132 -66.13 -27.06 7.31
N GLN A 133 -67.30 -27.48 6.83
CA GLN A 133 -68.57 -26.90 7.23
C GLN A 133 -68.80 -27.06 8.74
N ASP A 134 -68.53 -28.25 9.28
CA ASP A 134 -68.60 -28.54 10.71
C ASP A 134 -67.65 -27.66 11.52
N THR A 135 -66.43 -27.44 11.05
CA THR A 135 -65.48 -26.56 11.75
C THR A 135 -66.01 -25.12 11.86
N PHE A 136 -66.54 -24.56 10.77
CA PHE A 136 -67.14 -23.22 10.80
C PHE A 136 -68.40 -23.17 11.66
N TYR A 137 -69.19 -24.24 11.66
CA TYR A 137 -70.35 -24.38 12.54
C TYR A 137 -69.95 -24.37 14.03
N HIS A 138 -68.91 -25.12 14.41
CA HIS A 138 -68.39 -25.15 15.77
C HIS A 138 -67.80 -23.79 16.19
N LEU A 139 -67.11 -23.09 15.29
CA LEU A 139 -66.61 -21.73 15.54
C LEU A 139 -67.73 -20.72 15.83
N LEU A 140 -68.96 -20.97 15.38
CA LEU A 140 -70.11 -20.12 15.68
C LEU A 140 -70.78 -20.44 17.03
N GLY A 141 -70.23 -21.40 17.78
CA GLY A 141 -70.56 -21.69 19.18
C GLY A 141 -71.73 -22.65 19.38
N ALA A 142 -72.00 -23.55 18.43
CA ALA A 142 -73.18 -24.41 18.47
C ALA A 142 -73.01 -25.76 19.21
N SER A 143 -71.80 -26.20 19.56
CA SER A 143 -71.58 -27.41 20.39
C SER A 143 -70.46 -27.22 21.43
N GLN A 144 -70.57 -27.94 22.55
CA GLN A 144 -69.92 -27.63 23.83
C GLN A 144 -68.53 -28.23 24.10
N SER A 145 -67.78 -28.78 23.12
CA SER A 145 -66.36 -29.15 23.36
C SER A 145 -65.43 -28.40 22.42
N VAL A 146 -64.91 -27.31 22.96
CA VAL A 146 -64.02 -26.38 22.29
C VAL A 146 -62.62 -26.95 22.04
N GLU A 147 -62.15 -27.84 22.91
CA GLU A 147 -60.83 -28.46 22.80
C GLU A 147 -60.70 -29.31 21.51
N ASP A 148 -61.82 -29.77 20.97
CA ASP A 148 -61.85 -30.59 19.75
C ASP A 148 -61.75 -29.75 18.47
N VAL A 149 -62.12 -28.46 18.45
CA VAL A 149 -62.21 -27.68 17.19
C VAL A 149 -60.85 -27.55 16.50
N GLY A 150 -59.77 -27.48 17.27
CA GLY A 150 -58.39 -27.47 16.75
C GLY A 150 -57.91 -28.83 16.22
N HIS A 151 -58.63 -29.91 16.55
CA HIS A 151 -58.41 -31.29 16.11
C HIS A 151 -59.39 -31.72 15.01
N VAL A 152 -60.56 -31.07 14.90
CA VAL A 152 -61.63 -31.36 13.93
C VAL A 152 -61.25 -30.95 12.51
N VAL A 153 -60.31 -30.02 12.31
CA VAL A 153 -59.79 -29.72 10.96
C VAL A 153 -58.99 -30.93 10.48
N PRO A 154 -59.51 -31.74 9.54
CA PRO A 154 -58.80 -32.92 9.11
C PRO A 154 -57.55 -32.45 8.39
N ALA A 155 -56.40 -33.04 8.73
CA ALA A 155 -55.17 -32.83 7.96
C ALA A 155 -55.38 -33.05 6.45
N GLN A 156 -56.41 -33.83 6.08
CA GLN A 156 -56.83 -34.14 4.72
C GLN A 156 -57.41 -32.94 3.94
N VAL A 157 -58.11 -32.00 4.57
CA VAL A 157 -58.58 -30.76 3.91
C VAL A 157 -57.40 -29.87 3.52
N CYS A 158 -56.35 -29.92 4.34
CA CYS A 158 -55.07 -29.26 4.12
C CYS A 158 -54.14 -30.03 3.15
N GLN A 159 -54.51 -31.26 2.75
CA GLN A 159 -53.79 -32.10 1.79
C GLN A 159 -54.51 -32.08 0.42
N LEU A 160 -54.51 -30.93 -0.25
CA LEU A 160 -54.87 -30.82 -1.67
C LEU A 160 -53.97 -31.73 -2.54
N PRO A 161 -54.39 -32.20 -3.74
CA PRO A 161 -53.48 -32.91 -4.65
C PRO A 161 -52.87 -31.92 -5.67
N ILE A 162 -51.57 -31.64 -5.56
CA ILE A 162 -50.77 -31.00 -6.61
C ILE A 162 -49.92 -32.12 -7.25
N CYS A 163 -50.09 -32.31 -8.56
CA CYS A 163 -49.40 -33.24 -9.46
C CYS A 163 -49.31 -34.73 -9.02
N PRO A 164 -49.89 -35.69 -9.77
CA PRO A 164 -49.95 -37.11 -9.39
C PRO A 164 -48.60 -37.87 -9.38
N HIS A 165 -47.47 -37.18 -9.55
CA HIS A 165 -46.15 -37.79 -9.59
C HIS A 165 -45.13 -37.23 -8.59
N GLN A 166 -45.47 -36.23 -7.76
CA GLN A 166 -44.61 -35.78 -6.67
C GLN A 166 -45.44 -35.37 -5.45
N THR A 167 -44.96 -35.68 -4.25
CA THR A 167 -45.73 -35.45 -3.01
C THR A 167 -45.85 -33.96 -2.69
N LEU A 168 -47.06 -33.49 -2.36
CA LEU A 168 -47.42 -32.10 -2.03
C LEU A 168 -46.41 -31.27 -1.21
N PRO A 169 -45.76 -31.82 -0.16
CA PRO A 169 -44.83 -31.06 0.66
C PRO A 169 -43.59 -30.60 -0.12
N GLN A 170 -43.16 -31.37 -1.12
CA GLN A 170 -41.96 -31.07 -1.90
C GLN A 170 -42.19 -29.85 -2.80
N GLN A 171 -43.33 -29.76 -3.47
CA GLN A 171 -43.61 -28.66 -4.41
C GLN A 171 -43.85 -27.32 -3.69
N LEU A 172 -44.48 -27.35 -2.51
CA LEU A 172 -44.67 -26.14 -1.68
C LEU A 172 -43.39 -25.60 -1.07
N ASP A 173 -42.48 -26.48 -0.68
CA ASP A 173 -41.18 -26.05 -0.19
C ASP A 173 -40.32 -25.45 -1.33
N VAL A 174 -40.44 -25.97 -2.57
CA VAL A 174 -39.83 -25.37 -3.78
C VAL A 174 -40.37 -23.97 -4.03
N ASP A 175 -41.71 -23.82 -4.10
CA ASP A 175 -42.35 -22.53 -4.39
C ASP A 175 -42.03 -21.48 -3.32
N ARG A 176 -42.02 -21.90 -2.05
CA ARG A 176 -41.61 -21.06 -0.91
C ARG A 176 -40.14 -20.67 -0.98
N ALA A 177 -39.26 -21.56 -1.42
CA ALA A 177 -37.84 -21.27 -1.60
C ALA A 177 -37.61 -20.28 -2.75
N VAL A 178 -38.31 -20.44 -3.88
CA VAL A 178 -38.26 -19.51 -5.02
C VAL A 178 -38.71 -18.10 -4.61
N TYR A 179 -39.82 -17.98 -3.88
CA TYR A 179 -40.30 -16.70 -3.36
C TYR A 179 -39.29 -16.05 -2.39
N ALA A 180 -38.74 -16.83 -1.46
CA ALA A 180 -37.75 -16.34 -0.51
C ALA A 180 -36.46 -15.85 -1.21
N LEU A 181 -36.01 -16.52 -2.28
CA LEU A 181 -34.86 -16.09 -3.09
C LEU A 181 -35.12 -14.78 -3.83
N GLN A 182 -36.31 -14.62 -4.42
CA GLN A 182 -36.70 -13.36 -5.08
C GLN A 182 -36.72 -12.18 -4.09
N ARG A 183 -37.22 -12.41 -2.87
CA ARG A 183 -37.20 -11.40 -1.81
C ARG A 183 -35.78 -11.12 -1.29
N ALA A 184 -34.92 -12.13 -1.23
CA ALA A 184 -33.52 -11.97 -0.86
C ALA A 184 -32.71 -11.10 -1.84
N ALA A 185 -33.17 -10.99 -3.09
CA ALA A 185 -32.56 -10.16 -4.13
C ALA A 185 -32.88 -8.67 -3.96
N SER A 186 -33.95 -8.32 -3.23
CA SER A 186 -34.39 -6.93 -3.00
C SER A 186 -34.12 -6.44 -1.58
N ALA A 187 -34.02 -7.33 -0.59
CA ALA A 187 -33.73 -6.98 0.79
C ALA A 187 -33.06 -8.12 1.58
N ALA A 188 -32.47 -7.78 2.74
CA ALA A 188 -31.98 -8.77 3.70
C ALA A 188 -33.14 -9.62 4.24
N LEU A 189 -32.96 -10.94 4.27
CA LEU A 189 -33.94 -11.86 4.86
C LEU A 189 -33.82 -11.80 6.38
N GLY A 190 -34.92 -12.01 7.09
CA GLY A 190 -34.84 -12.22 8.54
C GLY A 190 -34.44 -13.66 8.87
N VAL A 191 -34.13 -13.89 10.15
CA VAL A 191 -33.45 -15.10 10.62
C VAL A 191 -34.23 -16.40 10.34
N SER A 192 -35.55 -16.40 10.44
CA SER A 192 -36.39 -17.58 10.19
C SER A 192 -36.46 -17.95 8.70
N GLU A 193 -36.62 -16.96 7.82
CA GLU A 193 -36.55 -17.11 6.35
C GLU A 193 -35.18 -17.63 5.91
N GLN A 194 -34.11 -17.04 6.44
CA GLN A 194 -32.74 -17.45 6.12
C GLN A 194 -32.46 -18.90 6.56
N ARG A 195 -32.89 -19.30 7.76
CA ARG A 195 -32.75 -20.68 8.24
C ARG A 195 -33.54 -21.67 7.39
N PHE A 196 -34.79 -21.34 7.06
CA PHE A 196 -35.60 -22.18 6.19
C PHE A 196 -34.93 -22.37 4.83
N LEU A 197 -34.50 -21.27 4.20
CA LEU A 197 -33.95 -21.30 2.86
C LEU A 197 -32.61 -22.05 2.79
N LEU A 198 -31.72 -21.85 3.75
CA LEU A 198 -30.47 -22.62 3.84
C LEU A 198 -30.73 -24.11 4.04
N ALA A 199 -31.62 -24.48 4.97
CA ALA A 199 -31.96 -25.87 5.24
C ALA A 199 -32.62 -26.54 4.03
N TYR A 200 -33.44 -25.79 3.29
CA TYR A 200 -34.10 -26.27 2.08
C TYR A 200 -33.09 -26.50 0.95
N LEU A 201 -32.24 -25.51 0.63
CA LEU A 201 -31.24 -25.62 -0.44
C LEU A 201 -30.27 -26.78 -0.19
N GLN A 202 -29.83 -26.97 1.05
CA GLN A 202 -28.95 -28.08 1.42
C GLN A 202 -29.65 -29.45 1.29
N ARG A 203 -30.93 -29.54 1.67
CA ARG A 203 -31.72 -30.77 1.52
C ARG A 203 -32.00 -31.09 0.05
N ALA A 204 -32.36 -30.07 -0.74
CA ALA A 204 -32.64 -30.21 -2.16
C ALA A 204 -31.39 -30.70 -2.92
N ALA A 205 -30.24 -30.07 -2.66
CA ALA A 205 -28.95 -30.46 -3.23
C ALA A 205 -28.55 -31.93 -2.94
N ALA A 206 -29.01 -32.49 -1.83
CA ALA A 206 -28.67 -33.86 -1.43
C ALA A 206 -29.61 -34.92 -2.00
N HIS A 207 -30.90 -34.59 -2.17
CA HIS A 207 -31.95 -35.62 -2.32
C HIS A 207 -33.05 -35.29 -3.35
N ASP A 208 -33.06 -34.10 -3.97
CA ASP A 208 -34.15 -33.66 -4.85
C ASP A 208 -33.61 -33.00 -6.14
N ALA A 209 -33.29 -33.85 -7.12
CA ALA A 209 -32.70 -33.44 -8.38
C ALA A 209 -33.65 -32.57 -9.22
N ASP A 210 -34.96 -32.85 -9.19
CA ASP A 210 -35.95 -32.10 -9.95
C ASP A 210 -36.10 -30.66 -9.42
N ALA A 211 -36.10 -30.49 -8.09
CA ALA A 211 -36.06 -29.16 -7.46
C ALA A 211 -34.78 -28.39 -7.83
N CYS A 212 -33.62 -29.05 -7.84
CA CYS A 212 -32.36 -28.44 -8.23
C CYS A 212 -32.36 -28.01 -9.71
N ILE A 213 -32.90 -28.84 -10.61
CA ILE A 213 -33.05 -28.51 -12.04
C ILE A 213 -33.98 -27.31 -12.22
N LEU A 214 -35.08 -27.25 -11.46
CA LEU A 214 -36.02 -26.15 -11.53
C LEU A 214 -35.40 -24.83 -11.02
N LEU A 215 -34.67 -24.88 -9.90
CA LEU A 215 -33.93 -23.75 -9.37
C LEU A 215 -32.80 -23.31 -10.30
N ALA A 216 -32.08 -24.24 -10.93
CA ALA A 216 -31.04 -23.97 -11.92
C ALA A 216 -31.61 -23.31 -13.19
N ARG A 217 -32.84 -23.65 -13.61
CA ARG A 217 -33.54 -22.97 -14.71
C ARG A 217 -34.01 -21.56 -14.34
N ALA A 218 -34.32 -21.32 -13.07
CA ALA A 218 -34.65 -20.00 -12.52
C ALA A 218 -33.42 -19.18 -12.11
N PHE A 219 -32.22 -19.75 -12.19
CA PHE A 219 -30.95 -19.18 -11.73
C PHE A 219 -30.48 -18.05 -12.66
N GLY A 220 -30.92 -16.82 -12.38
CA GLY A 220 -30.48 -15.64 -13.10
C GLY A 220 -29.13 -15.10 -12.60
N ARG A 221 -28.17 -14.89 -13.51
CA ARG A 221 -26.81 -14.42 -13.19
C ARG A 221 -26.78 -13.09 -12.43
N THR A 222 -27.72 -12.20 -12.70
CA THR A 222 -27.87 -10.90 -12.02
C THR A 222 -28.56 -11.01 -10.66
N GLU A 223 -29.42 -12.00 -10.50
CA GLU A 223 -30.24 -12.27 -9.33
C GLU A 223 -29.36 -12.83 -8.21
N VAL A 224 -28.47 -13.77 -8.54
CA VAL A 224 -27.49 -14.34 -7.59
C VAL A 224 -26.58 -13.26 -7.01
N VAL A 225 -26.10 -12.34 -7.86
CA VAL A 225 -25.26 -11.23 -7.42
C VAL A 225 -26.06 -10.25 -6.54
N ARG A 226 -27.31 -9.97 -6.88
CA ARG A 226 -28.22 -9.13 -6.06
C ARG A 226 -28.58 -9.77 -4.71
N VAL A 227 -28.74 -11.09 -4.65
CA VAL A 227 -28.89 -11.81 -3.38
C VAL A 227 -27.59 -11.73 -2.58
N ALA A 228 -26.43 -11.84 -3.24
CA ALA A 228 -25.14 -11.80 -2.58
C ALA A 228 -24.86 -10.46 -1.89
N THR A 229 -25.39 -9.34 -2.40
CA THR A 229 -25.18 -8.03 -1.76
C THR A 229 -25.84 -7.89 -0.39
N HIS A 230 -26.86 -8.69 -0.08
CA HIS A 230 -27.58 -8.64 1.20
C HIS A 230 -27.44 -9.95 2.01
N ASN A 231 -27.32 -11.09 1.34
CA ASN A 231 -27.38 -12.43 1.94
C ASN A 231 -26.34 -13.37 1.27
N PRO A 232 -25.01 -13.16 1.47
CA PRO A 232 -23.97 -13.90 0.75
C PRO A 232 -23.96 -15.41 1.02
N HIS A 233 -24.36 -15.83 2.22
CA HIS A 233 -24.49 -17.25 2.58
C HIS A 233 -25.58 -17.97 1.78
N VAL A 234 -26.71 -17.29 1.55
CA VAL A 234 -27.84 -17.85 0.79
C VAL A 234 -27.46 -17.96 -0.69
N ALA A 235 -26.81 -16.93 -1.22
CA ALA A 235 -26.30 -16.95 -2.59
C ALA A 235 -25.31 -18.12 -2.80
N TYR A 236 -24.42 -18.37 -1.84
CA TYR A 236 -23.49 -19.49 -1.88
C TYR A 236 -24.20 -20.85 -1.96
N GLU A 237 -25.13 -21.15 -1.04
CA GLU A 237 -25.86 -22.41 -1.04
C GLU A 237 -26.75 -22.57 -2.29
N TRP A 238 -27.27 -21.46 -2.83
CA TRP A 238 -28.08 -21.50 -4.05
C TRP A 238 -27.24 -21.85 -5.29
N VAL A 239 -26.01 -21.33 -5.38
CA VAL A 239 -25.05 -21.70 -6.44
C VAL A 239 -24.74 -23.20 -6.35
N LEU A 240 -24.47 -23.70 -5.14
CA LEU A 240 -24.18 -25.13 -4.93
C LEU A 240 -25.35 -26.03 -5.29
N CYS A 241 -26.55 -25.70 -4.81
CA CYS A 241 -27.77 -26.46 -5.10
C CYS A 241 -28.05 -26.52 -6.60
N SER A 242 -27.86 -25.40 -7.33
CA SER A 242 -28.04 -25.35 -8.78
C SER A 242 -27.01 -26.20 -9.53
N CYS A 243 -25.80 -26.38 -8.98
CA CYS A 243 -24.74 -27.19 -9.58
C CYS A 243 -24.76 -28.66 -9.15
N ALA A 244 -25.59 -29.04 -8.16
CA ALA A 244 -25.57 -30.38 -7.57
C ALA A 244 -25.90 -31.50 -8.57
N HIS A 245 -26.80 -31.21 -9.53
CA HIS A 245 -27.27 -32.16 -10.54
C HIS A 245 -27.19 -31.63 -11.98
N VAL A 246 -26.72 -30.39 -12.18
CA VAL A 246 -26.65 -29.73 -13.49
C VAL A 246 -25.26 -29.11 -13.68
N ALA A 247 -24.55 -29.52 -14.73
CA ALA A 247 -23.29 -28.89 -15.12
C ALA A 247 -23.56 -27.56 -15.87
N LEU A 248 -23.18 -26.44 -15.25
CA LEU A 248 -23.31 -25.12 -15.87
C LEU A 248 -22.19 -24.89 -16.90
N PRO A 249 -22.48 -24.26 -18.05
CA PRO A 249 -21.48 -24.02 -19.09
C PRO A 249 -20.42 -22.99 -18.63
N PRO A 250 -19.19 -23.03 -19.17
CA PRO A 250 -18.13 -22.06 -18.85
C PRO A 250 -18.54 -20.59 -19.08
N THR A 251 -19.37 -20.34 -20.10
CA THR A 251 -19.91 -19.00 -20.41
C THR A 251 -20.70 -18.41 -19.24
N PHE A 252 -21.45 -19.23 -18.51
CA PHE A 252 -22.18 -18.79 -17.33
C PHE A 252 -21.24 -18.22 -16.26
N TRP A 253 -20.12 -18.90 -16.01
CA TRP A 253 -19.12 -18.52 -15.00
C TRP A 253 -18.38 -17.21 -15.34
N GLU A 254 -18.17 -16.94 -16.64
CA GLU A 254 -17.60 -15.68 -17.12
C GLU A 254 -18.60 -14.51 -17.03
N GLU A 255 -19.86 -14.76 -17.33
CA GLU A 255 -20.92 -13.76 -17.22
C GLU A 255 -21.22 -13.42 -15.76
N LEU A 256 -21.18 -14.41 -14.86
CA LEU A 256 -21.26 -14.19 -13.42
C LEU A 256 -20.13 -13.27 -12.93
N ALA A 257 -18.90 -13.46 -13.43
CA ALA A 257 -17.77 -12.58 -13.10
C ALA A 257 -18.01 -11.13 -13.52
N THR A 258 -18.58 -10.95 -14.71
CA THR A 258 -18.89 -9.64 -15.27
C THR A 258 -19.97 -8.94 -14.43
N ALA A 259 -21.05 -9.65 -14.09
CA ALA A 259 -22.11 -9.13 -13.23
C ALA A 259 -21.62 -8.78 -11.81
N CYS A 260 -20.74 -9.61 -11.23
CA CYS A 260 -20.07 -9.30 -9.95
C CYS A 260 -19.25 -8.02 -10.04
N ALA A 261 -18.49 -7.82 -11.13
CA ALA A 261 -17.65 -6.65 -11.32
C ALA A 261 -18.48 -5.36 -11.46
N GLU A 262 -19.55 -5.38 -12.25
CA GLU A 262 -20.48 -4.27 -12.44
C GLU A 262 -21.22 -3.90 -11.15
N CYS A 263 -21.76 -4.89 -10.43
CA CYS A 263 -22.49 -4.64 -9.18
C CYS A 263 -21.57 -4.07 -8.09
N ALA A 264 -20.36 -4.60 -7.96
CA ALA A 264 -19.37 -4.13 -7.00
C ALA A 264 -18.89 -2.69 -7.30
N GLN A 265 -19.05 -2.17 -8.51
CA GLN A 265 -18.73 -0.77 -8.83
C GLN A 265 -19.76 0.21 -8.24
N MET A 266 -21.02 -0.22 -8.12
CA MET A 266 -22.13 0.67 -7.76
C MET A 266 -22.18 1.00 -6.27
N GLN A 267 -21.74 0.10 -5.38
CA GLN A 267 -21.81 0.28 -3.92
C GLN A 267 -20.64 -0.38 -3.18
N LEU A 268 -20.00 0.35 -2.26
CA LEU A 268 -18.86 -0.15 -1.47
C LEU A 268 -19.24 -1.35 -0.57
N ALA A 269 -20.43 -1.30 0.06
CA ALA A 269 -20.93 -2.41 0.89
C ALA A 269 -21.13 -3.72 0.11
N ALA A 270 -21.50 -3.62 -1.17
CA ALA A 270 -21.65 -4.78 -2.04
C ALA A 270 -20.30 -5.47 -2.33
N GLN A 271 -19.19 -4.72 -2.32
CA GLN A 271 -17.84 -5.27 -2.59
C GLN A 271 -17.48 -6.35 -1.58
N ARG A 272 -17.67 -6.07 -0.29
CA ARG A 272 -17.37 -7.03 0.80
C ARG A 272 -18.16 -8.31 0.67
N HIS A 273 -19.46 -8.21 0.41
CA HIS A 273 -20.32 -9.38 0.33
C HIS A 273 -20.08 -10.21 -0.94
N ILE A 274 -19.75 -9.56 -2.07
CA ILE A 274 -19.34 -10.25 -3.31
C ILE A 274 -17.99 -10.95 -3.13
N HIS A 275 -17.01 -10.28 -2.52
CA HIS A 275 -15.72 -10.88 -2.17
C HIS A 275 -15.90 -12.10 -1.26
N GLU A 276 -16.79 -12.02 -0.27
CA GLU A 276 -17.10 -13.13 0.63
C GLU A 276 -17.73 -14.33 -0.11
N LEU A 277 -18.70 -14.10 -0.99
CA LEU A 277 -19.30 -15.14 -1.83
C LEU A 277 -18.23 -15.87 -2.67
N LEU A 278 -17.43 -15.10 -3.42
CA LEU A 278 -16.39 -15.65 -4.30
C LEU A 278 -15.32 -16.41 -3.52
N THR A 279 -14.94 -15.92 -2.34
CA THR A 279 -14.01 -16.63 -1.44
C THR A 279 -14.56 -17.99 -1.06
N ARG A 280 -15.84 -18.05 -0.66
CA ARG A 280 -16.48 -19.30 -0.21
C ARG A 280 -16.58 -20.33 -1.32
N LEU A 281 -16.93 -19.91 -2.53
CA LEU A 281 -16.97 -20.78 -3.71
C LEU A 281 -15.59 -21.36 -4.09
N CYS A 282 -14.51 -20.79 -3.58
CA CYS A 282 -13.16 -21.32 -3.78
C CYS A 282 -12.70 -22.26 -2.67
N THR A 283 -13.47 -22.42 -1.57
CA THR A 283 -13.04 -23.19 -0.40
C THR A 283 -13.12 -24.71 -0.60
N PRO A 284 -12.38 -25.50 0.22
CA PRO A 284 -12.45 -26.96 0.15
C PRO A 284 -13.85 -27.56 0.37
N ALA A 285 -14.74 -26.82 1.04
CA ALA A 285 -16.11 -27.24 1.31
C ALA A 285 -17.02 -27.20 0.06
N THR A 286 -16.59 -26.53 -1.01
CA THR A 286 -17.29 -26.46 -2.30
C THR A 286 -16.94 -27.68 -3.16
N PRO A 287 -17.92 -28.29 -3.88
CA PRO A 287 -17.67 -29.33 -4.87
C PRO A 287 -16.57 -28.95 -5.86
N GLU A 288 -15.75 -29.94 -6.25
CA GLU A 288 -14.49 -29.69 -6.95
C GLU A 288 -14.69 -29.06 -8.34
N ASP A 289 -15.71 -29.48 -9.07
CA ASP A 289 -16.03 -28.97 -10.41
C ASP A 289 -16.44 -27.50 -10.39
N VAL A 290 -17.24 -27.12 -9.38
CA VAL A 290 -17.68 -25.73 -9.15
C VAL A 290 -16.48 -24.87 -8.75
N ARG A 291 -15.67 -25.36 -7.80
CA ARG A 291 -14.45 -24.69 -7.35
C ARG A 291 -13.47 -24.49 -8.51
N PHE A 292 -13.30 -25.50 -9.37
CA PHE A 292 -12.47 -25.42 -10.56
C PHE A 292 -12.98 -24.34 -11.51
N ALA A 293 -14.27 -24.38 -11.88
CA ALA A 293 -14.86 -23.42 -12.80
C ALA A 293 -14.77 -21.97 -12.30
N VAL A 294 -14.95 -21.74 -11.00
CA VAL A 294 -14.81 -20.41 -10.39
C VAL A 294 -13.35 -19.95 -10.41
N GLN A 295 -12.40 -20.83 -10.09
CA GLN A 295 -10.98 -20.51 -10.10
C GLN A 295 -10.44 -20.26 -11.52
N THR A 296 -10.96 -20.94 -12.54
CA THR A 296 -10.47 -20.81 -13.93
C THR A 296 -11.16 -19.71 -14.73
N HIS A 297 -12.48 -19.57 -14.60
CA HIS A 297 -13.26 -18.68 -15.47
C HIS A 297 -13.77 -17.43 -14.74
N THR A 298 -14.22 -17.56 -13.49
CA THR A 298 -14.89 -16.46 -12.79
C THR A 298 -13.90 -15.48 -12.14
N LEU A 299 -13.01 -16.00 -11.30
CA LEU A 299 -12.14 -15.19 -10.45
C LEU A 299 -11.11 -14.36 -11.25
N PRO A 300 -10.42 -14.89 -12.28
CA PRO A 300 -9.47 -14.11 -13.08
C PRO A 300 -10.15 -12.97 -13.84
N ARG A 301 -11.33 -13.23 -14.42
CA ARG A 301 -12.09 -12.24 -15.19
C ARG A 301 -12.65 -11.14 -14.30
N TYR A 302 -13.19 -11.48 -13.12
CA TYR A 302 -13.65 -10.52 -12.12
C TYR A 302 -12.52 -9.56 -11.71
N LEU A 303 -11.35 -10.10 -11.36
CA LEU A 303 -10.19 -9.29 -10.96
C LEU A 303 -9.69 -8.41 -12.11
N GLY A 304 -9.60 -8.95 -13.33
CA GLY A 304 -9.19 -8.20 -14.51
C GLY A 304 -10.09 -7.00 -14.81
N LEU A 305 -11.42 -7.19 -14.79
CA LEU A 305 -12.38 -6.11 -14.99
C LEU A 305 -12.30 -5.06 -13.86
N ARG A 306 -12.22 -5.50 -12.60
CA ARG A 306 -12.10 -4.59 -11.44
C ARG A 306 -10.85 -3.72 -11.51
N VAL A 307 -9.72 -4.27 -11.93
CA VAL A 307 -8.47 -3.51 -12.10
C VAL A 307 -8.58 -2.47 -13.23
N GLN A 308 -9.20 -2.84 -14.36
CA GLN A 308 -9.43 -1.90 -15.47
C GLN A 308 -10.30 -0.70 -15.04
N HIS A 309 -11.30 -0.92 -14.19
CA HIS A 309 -12.17 0.14 -13.68
C HIS A 309 -11.53 1.01 -12.58
N LEU A 310 -10.65 0.45 -11.75
CA LEU A 310 -9.95 1.18 -10.69
C LEU A 310 -8.86 2.13 -11.20
N ALA A 311 -8.46 2.04 -12.47
CA ALA A 311 -7.55 3.00 -13.09
C ALA A 311 -8.11 4.44 -13.17
N VAL A 312 -9.39 4.66 -12.82
CA VAL A 312 -10.12 5.92 -13.01
C VAL A 312 -10.73 6.51 -11.71
N VAL A 313 -10.71 5.80 -10.56
CA VAL A 313 -11.50 6.11 -9.33
C VAL A 313 -10.66 5.98 -8.03
N PRO A 314 -10.92 6.71 -6.91
CA PRO A 314 -9.93 6.96 -5.84
C PRO A 314 -9.71 5.86 -4.77
N ASP A 315 -8.65 6.09 -3.96
CA ASP A 315 -7.90 5.25 -3.02
C ASP A 315 -8.62 4.13 -2.22
N ALA A 316 -9.87 4.31 -1.75
CA ALA A 316 -10.50 3.37 -0.80
C ALA A 316 -10.95 2.03 -1.43
N ALA A 317 -11.46 2.07 -2.67
CA ALA A 317 -11.87 0.85 -3.38
C ALA A 317 -10.65 0.02 -3.86
N THR A 318 -9.52 0.69 -4.06
CA THR A 318 -8.23 0.08 -4.41
C THR A 318 -7.64 -0.67 -3.21
N GLU A 319 -7.73 -0.09 -2.02
CA GLU A 319 -7.31 -0.74 -0.77
C GLU A 319 -8.14 -2.00 -0.47
N GLU A 320 -9.46 -1.91 -0.61
CA GLU A 320 -10.37 -3.03 -0.37
C GLU A 320 -10.16 -4.20 -1.34
N LEU A 321 -9.92 -3.92 -2.62
CA LEU A 321 -9.54 -4.95 -3.59
C LEU A 321 -8.16 -5.55 -3.27
N GLY A 322 -7.20 -4.73 -2.84
CA GLY A 322 -5.87 -5.19 -2.43
C GLY A 322 -5.91 -6.17 -1.25
N ILE A 323 -6.70 -5.86 -0.22
CA ILE A 323 -6.92 -6.75 0.94
C ILE A 323 -7.56 -8.06 0.51
N TYR A 324 -8.57 -8.00 -0.35
CA TYR A 324 -9.25 -9.20 -0.86
C TYR A 324 -8.30 -10.12 -1.64
N VAL A 325 -7.51 -9.57 -2.56
CA VAL A 325 -6.53 -10.34 -3.33
C VAL A 325 -5.48 -10.97 -2.39
N ALA A 326 -5.02 -10.23 -1.38
CA ALA A 326 -4.11 -10.78 -0.37
C ALA A 326 -4.71 -11.97 0.39
N GLN A 327 -6.00 -11.89 0.79
CA GLN A 327 -6.71 -12.98 1.45
C GLN A 327 -6.85 -14.23 0.57
N LEU A 328 -7.12 -14.06 -0.72
CA LEU A 328 -7.18 -15.18 -1.67
C LEU A 328 -5.84 -15.88 -1.85
N VAL A 329 -4.75 -15.11 -1.88
CA VAL A 329 -3.38 -15.64 -1.96
C VAL A 329 -3.02 -16.39 -0.67
N GLU A 330 -3.28 -15.78 0.49
CA GLU A 330 -2.97 -16.38 1.80
C GLU A 330 -3.69 -17.70 2.02
N ARG A 331 -4.95 -17.79 1.56
CA ARG A 331 -5.78 -18.99 1.69
C ARG A 331 -5.58 -20.01 0.57
N ASN A 332 -4.62 -19.79 -0.35
CA ASN A 332 -4.35 -20.62 -1.53
C ASN A 332 -5.59 -20.84 -2.44
N LEU A 333 -6.47 -19.85 -2.53
CA LEU A 333 -7.76 -19.97 -3.23
C LEU A 333 -7.71 -19.55 -4.71
N LEU A 334 -6.57 -19.01 -5.17
CA LEU A 334 -6.33 -18.70 -6.58
C LEU A 334 -5.95 -19.96 -7.38
N PRO A 335 -6.26 -20.01 -8.69
CA PRO A 335 -5.91 -21.14 -9.58
C PRO A 335 -4.41 -21.52 -9.61
N ILE A 336 -3.55 -20.65 -9.08
CA ILE A 336 -2.08 -20.74 -9.01
C ILE A 336 -1.59 -21.83 -8.02
N HIS A 337 -2.48 -22.49 -7.26
CA HIS A 337 -2.15 -23.51 -6.26
C HIS A 337 -2.53 -24.94 -6.72
N ALA A 338 -2.10 -25.32 -7.94
CA ALA A 338 -2.44 -26.59 -8.60
C ALA A 338 -1.91 -27.87 -7.92
N ASN A 339 -0.91 -27.78 -7.05
CA ASN A 339 -0.15 -28.93 -6.55
C ASN A 339 -0.88 -29.81 -5.50
N GLN A 340 -2.20 -29.68 -5.35
CA GLN A 340 -3.02 -30.42 -4.39
C GLN A 340 -4.23 -31.15 -5.03
N ARG A 341 -4.31 -31.24 -6.37
CA ARG A 341 -5.44 -31.86 -7.09
C ARG A 341 -5.13 -33.33 -7.45
N THR A 342 -6.12 -34.22 -7.38
CA THR A 342 -5.95 -35.69 -7.44
C THR A 342 -6.38 -36.36 -8.75
N TRP A 343 -6.53 -35.66 -9.88
CA TRP A 343 -7.10 -36.23 -11.11
C TRP A 343 -6.27 -35.95 -12.37
N ASP A 344 -6.15 -36.95 -13.25
CA ASP A 344 -5.41 -36.93 -14.53
C ASP A 344 -6.23 -36.32 -15.68
N VAL A 345 -5.97 -35.05 -16.03
CA VAL A 345 -6.48 -34.37 -17.24
C VAL A 345 -5.30 -33.69 -17.95
N PRO A 346 -5.25 -33.62 -19.30
CA PRO A 346 -4.09 -33.09 -20.03
C PRO A 346 -3.75 -31.65 -19.64
N GLN A 347 -2.46 -31.40 -19.37
CA GLN A 347 -1.94 -30.24 -18.64
C GLN A 347 -2.18 -28.87 -19.34
N PRO A 348 -2.87 -27.91 -18.68
CA PRO A 348 -2.90 -26.49 -19.03
C PRO A 348 -1.76 -25.68 -18.39
N GLU A 349 -0.66 -26.34 -18.01
CA GLU A 349 0.43 -25.78 -17.18
C GLU A 349 1.10 -24.55 -17.81
N ASP A 350 1.30 -24.52 -19.14
CA ASP A 350 1.98 -23.40 -19.80
C ASP A 350 1.17 -22.09 -19.78
N ALA A 351 -0.16 -22.14 -19.85
CA ALA A 351 -1.01 -20.94 -19.90
C ALA A 351 -1.31 -20.38 -18.48
N LEU A 352 -1.43 -21.27 -17.50
CA LEU A 352 -1.68 -20.92 -16.10
C LEU A 352 -0.42 -20.41 -15.40
N ASP A 353 0.75 -20.97 -15.71
CA ASP A 353 2.03 -20.46 -15.20
C ASP A 353 2.42 -19.14 -15.85
N ALA A 354 2.15 -18.96 -17.15
CA ALA A 354 2.32 -17.67 -17.81
C ALA A 354 1.44 -16.58 -17.18
N LEU A 355 0.16 -16.88 -16.91
CA LEU A 355 -0.81 -15.94 -16.32
C LEU A 355 -0.53 -15.66 -14.83
N ALA A 356 -0.09 -16.67 -14.07
CA ALA A 356 0.30 -16.52 -12.68
C ALA A 356 1.59 -15.70 -12.51
N VAL A 357 2.56 -15.90 -13.41
CA VAL A 357 3.79 -15.11 -13.48
C VAL A 357 3.48 -13.70 -13.97
N GLU A 358 2.60 -13.49 -14.95
CA GLU A 358 2.19 -12.16 -15.41
C GLU A 358 1.38 -11.42 -14.34
N LEU A 359 0.42 -12.03 -13.66
CA LEU A 359 -0.41 -11.32 -12.66
C LEU A 359 0.36 -10.99 -11.38
N ARG A 360 1.25 -11.87 -10.91
CA ARG A 360 2.14 -11.55 -9.79
C ARG A 360 3.22 -10.56 -10.19
N SER A 361 3.81 -10.70 -11.38
CA SER A 361 4.79 -9.73 -11.84
C SER A 361 4.14 -8.39 -12.12
N MET A 362 2.94 -8.30 -12.69
CA MET A 362 2.22 -7.05 -12.97
C MET A 362 1.63 -6.41 -11.72
N ALA A 363 1.05 -7.12 -10.74
CA ALA A 363 0.51 -6.47 -9.54
C ALA A 363 1.62 -5.96 -8.60
N LEU A 364 2.72 -6.72 -8.45
CA LEU A 364 3.91 -6.25 -7.73
C LEU A 364 4.70 -5.23 -8.56
N ALA A 365 4.75 -5.36 -9.89
CA ALA A 365 5.40 -4.37 -10.74
C ALA A 365 4.58 -3.08 -10.84
N TYR A 366 3.25 -3.12 -10.87
CA TYR A 366 2.47 -1.90 -10.96
C TYR A 366 2.46 -1.17 -9.61
N SER A 367 2.38 -1.86 -8.47
CA SER A 367 2.52 -1.21 -7.16
C SER A 367 3.96 -0.72 -6.88
N LYS A 368 4.99 -1.50 -7.19
CA LYS A 368 6.40 -1.12 -6.98
C LYS A 368 6.97 -0.21 -8.07
N TYR A 369 6.51 -0.30 -9.32
CA TYR A 369 6.93 0.58 -10.42
C TYR A 369 6.02 1.78 -10.60
N ALA A 370 4.71 1.78 -10.27
CA ALA A 370 3.95 3.05 -10.31
C ALA A 370 4.35 3.93 -9.12
N PHE A 371 4.39 3.41 -7.89
CA PHE A 371 4.86 4.20 -6.75
C PHE A 371 6.37 4.45 -6.81
N GLY A 372 7.16 3.43 -7.16
CA GLY A 372 8.61 3.56 -7.31
C GLY A 372 9.03 4.36 -8.53
N ALA A 373 8.35 4.30 -9.68
CA ALA A 373 8.64 5.17 -10.83
C ALA A 373 8.07 6.57 -10.66
N GLN A 374 6.96 6.77 -9.95
CA GLN A 374 6.46 8.12 -9.65
C GLN A 374 7.34 8.79 -8.58
N LEU A 375 7.82 8.05 -7.57
CA LEU A 375 8.87 8.52 -6.65
C LEU A 375 10.19 8.71 -7.37
N PHE A 376 10.65 7.76 -8.18
CA PHE A 376 11.91 7.86 -8.93
C PHE A 376 11.85 9.02 -9.93
N HIS A 377 10.75 9.18 -10.67
CA HIS A 377 10.53 10.31 -11.56
C HIS A 377 10.55 11.62 -10.78
N THR A 378 9.87 11.70 -9.63
CA THR A 378 9.87 12.91 -8.80
C THR A 378 11.25 13.19 -8.20
N LEU A 379 11.95 12.16 -7.69
CA LEU A 379 13.30 12.24 -7.14
C LEU A 379 14.33 12.65 -8.21
N VAL A 380 14.25 12.05 -9.39
CA VAL A 380 15.11 12.36 -10.53
C VAL A 380 14.82 13.76 -11.05
N SER A 381 13.55 14.16 -11.15
CA SER A 381 13.15 15.50 -11.61
C SER A 381 13.65 16.59 -10.65
N VAL A 382 13.42 16.43 -9.34
CA VAL A 382 13.93 17.38 -8.33
C VAL A 382 15.46 17.42 -8.37
N ARG A 383 16.12 16.27 -8.47
CA ARG A 383 17.59 16.23 -8.55
C ARG A 383 18.14 16.83 -9.83
N LEU A 384 17.47 16.67 -10.97
CA LEU A 384 17.82 17.32 -12.22
C LEU A 384 17.69 18.84 -12.11
N VAL A 385 16.60 19.34 -11.54
CA VAL A 385 16.43 20.78 -11.29
C VAL A 385 17.53 21.31 -10.37
N THR A 386 17.81 20.62 -9.25
CA THR A 386 18.91 21.02 -8.36
C THR A 386 20.28 20.92 -9.02
N PHE A 387 20.49 19.95 -9.92
CA PHE A 387 21.72 19.82 -10.69
C PHE A 387 21.91 21.02 -11.64
N VAL A 388 20.86 21.43 -12.37
CA VAL A 388 20.89 22.60 -13.24
C VAL A 388 21.20 23.88 -12.45
N LEU A 389 20.55 24.08 -11.30
CA LEU A 389 20.82 25.24 -10.45
C LEU A 389 22.25 25.21 -9.87
N ASN A 390 22.71 24.04 -9.43
CA ASN A 390 24.09 23.86 -8.98
C ASN A 390 25.09 24.08 -10.13
N GLN A 391 24.68 23.82 -11.38
CA GLN A 391 25.52 24.08 -12.54
C GLN A 391 25.75 25.57 -12.79
N LEU A 392 24.68 26.35 -12.67
CA LEU A 392 24.75 27.81 -12.79
C LEU A 392 25.64 28.38 -11.69
N LEU A 393 25.53 27.86 -10.48
CA LEU A 393 26.33 28.25 -9.32
C LEU A 393 27.85 28.01 -9.53
N VAL A 394 28.21 26.84 -10.05
CA VAL A 394 29.61 26.45 -10.27
C VAL A 394 30.26 27.33 -11.34
N ARG A 395 29.50 27.77 -12.36
CA ARG A 395 30.01 28.66 -13.42
C ARG A 395 30.24 30.10 -12.96
N THR A 396 29.61 30.54 -11.88
CA THR A 396 29.75 31.92 -11.36
C THR A 396 30.72 32.03 -10.19
N THR A 397 31.23 30.91 -9.66
CA THR A 397 32.04 30.87 -8.43
C THR A 397 33.45 30.34 -8.70
N THR A 398 34.43 30.78 -7.90
CA THR A 398 35.80 30.23 -7.91
C THR A 398 35.91 28.96 -7.05
N PRO A 399 36.85 28.05 -7.36
CA PRO A 399 37.08 26.85 -6.55
C PRO A 399 37.33 27.17 -5.06
N ALA A 400 38.14 28.19 -4.75
CA ALA A 400 38.45 28.56 -3.37
C ALA A 400 37.20 28.98 -2.56
N VAL A 401 36.35 29.84 -3.13
CA VAL A 401 35.10 30.27 -2.47
C VAL A 401 34.13 29.10 -2.32
N PHE A 402 34.04 28.26 -3.34
CA PHE A 402 33.18 27.08 -3.29
C PHE A 402 33.65 26.08 -2.23
N GLY A 403 34.97 25.89 -2.07
CA GLY A 403 35.57 25.08 -1.01
C GLY A 403 35.30 25.67 0.37
N ALA A 404 35.49 26.98 0.54
CA ALA A 404 35.17 27.68 1.78
C ALA A 404 33.69 27.52 2.18
N ALA A 405 32.76 27.70 1.26
CA ALA A 405 31.33 27.61 1.54
C ALA A 405 30.85 26.16 1.77
N ASN A 406 31.26 25.21 0.92
CA ASN A 406 30.70 23.85 0.91
C ASN A 406 31.53 22.82 1.68
N VAL A 407 32.74 23.16 2.12
CA VAL A 407 33.55 22.33 3.03
C VAL A 407 33.65 22.99 4.40
N GLN A 408 34.28 24.17 4.51
CA GLN A 408 34.55 24.79 5.81
C GLN A 408 33.28 25.23 6.54
N LEU A 409 32.48 26.10 5.93
CA LEU A 409 31.28 26.65 6.57
C LEU A 409 30.16 25.60 6.69
N GLU A 410 30.03 24.70 5.72
CA GLU A 410 29.10 23.57 5.81
C GLU A 410 29.52 22.60 6.93
N LEU A 411 30.82 22.44 7.22
CA LEU A 411 31.29 21.67 8.38
C LEU A 411 30.88 22.33 9.69
N VAL A 412 31.07 23.65 9.85
CA VAL A 412 30.60 24.40 11.03
C VAL A 412 29.12 24.16 11.28
N LEU A 413 28.30 24.32 10.23
CA LEU A 413 26.87 24.04 10.26
C LEU A 413 26.56 22.58 10.64
N SER A 414 27.25 21.62 10.02
CA SER A 414 26.98 20.19 10.23
C SER A 414 27.30 19.76 11.66
N VAL A 415 28.38 20.30 12.25
CA VAL A 415 28.73 20.09 13.66
C VAL A 415 27.65 20.65 14.59
N VAL A 416 27.18 21.89 14.35
CA VAL A 416 26.12 22.50 15.16
C VAL A 416 24.85 21.66 15.11
N LEU A 417 24.40 21.27 13.91
CA LEU A 417 23.18 20.49 13.74
C LEU A 417 23.31 19.10 14.37
N ALA A 418 24.43 18.40 14.14
CA ALA A 418 24.63 17.04 14.66
C ALA A 418 24.65 17.00 16.19
N LEU A 419 25.36 17.94 16.83
CA LEU A 419 25.43 18.03 18.30
C LEU A 419 24.09 18.41 18.92
N ALA A 420 23.28 19.23 18.25
CA ALA A 420 22.02 19.73 18.79
C ALA A 420 20.82 18.79 18.56
N ARG A 421 20.77 18.10 17.41
CA ARG A 421 19.53 17.50 16.90
C ARG A 421 19.52 15.98 16.89
N ASP A 422 20.60 15.35 16.44
CA ASP A 422 20.51 13.97 15.94
C ASP A 422 20.25 12.96 17.07
N GLY A 423 20.84 13.18 18.25
CA GLY A 423 20.53 12.39 19.45
C GLY A 423 19.10 12.58 19.95
N VAL A 424 18.60 13.81 19.93
CA VAL A 424 17.23 14.14 20.35
C VAL A 424 16.21 13.48 19.41
N ARG A 425 16.40 13.57 18.09
CA ARG A 425 15.54 12.90 17.10
C ARG A 425 15.52 11.37 17.31
N ALA A 426 16.68 10.77 17.58
CA ALA A 426 16.76 9.33 17.87
C ALA A 426 15.96 8.95 19.12
N THR A 427 15.95 9.80 20.15
CA THR A 427 15.15 9.61 21.37
C THR A 427 13.65 9.75 21.11
N VAL A 428 13.23 10.82 20.41
CA VAL A 428 11.83 11.07 20.04
C VAL A 428 11.23 9.88 19.29
N MET A 429 11.98 9.27 18.37
CA MET A 429 11.54 8.09 17.62
C MET A 429 11.34 6.85 18.49
N ARG A 430 12.02 6.74 19.63
CA ARG A 430 11.91 5.61 20.57
C ARG A 430 10.80 5.80 21.63
N ARG A 431 10.41 7.04 21.95
CA ARG A 431 9.45 7.38 23.03
C ARG A 431 8.09 7.90 22.52
N ARG A 432 7.63 7.44 21.35
CA ARG A 432 6.42 7.95 20.63
C ARG A 432 5.11 7.97 21.44
N VAL A 433 5.03 7.31 22.61
CA VAL A 433 3.78 7.09 23.36
C VAL A 433 3.42 8.26 24.33
N GLN A 434 4.35 9.17 24.65
CA GLN A 434 4.09 10.27 25.61
C GLN A 434 4.10 11.67 24.95
N LEU A 435 2.98 12.10 24.37
CA LEU A 435 2.87 13.34 23.57
C LEU A 435 3.34 14.63 24.26
N ARG A 436 3.18 14.79 25.59
CA ARG A 436 3.51 16.05 26.30
C ARG A 436 4.98 16.20 26.69
N SER A 437 5.66 15.12 27.09
CA SER A 437 7.11 15.13 27.36
C SER A 437 7.90 15.22 26.06
N VAL A 438 7.40 14.61 24.98
CA VAL A 438 7.95 14.70 23.61
C VAL A 438 7.94 16.13 23.07
N HIS A 439 6.96 16.96 23.44
CA HIS A 439 6.92 18.38 23.05
C HIS A 439 8.09 19.18 23.63
N ASN A 440 8.31 19.10 24.94
CA ASN A 440 9.43 19.78 25.59
C ASN A 440 10.79 19.21 25.15
N LEU A 441 10.84 17.91 24.86
CA LEU A 441 12.01 17.27 24.27
C LEU A 441 12.36 17.86 22.90
N ALA A 442 11.37 18.17 22.06
CA ALA A 442 11.56 18.70 20.72
C ALA A 442 12.07 20.15 20.68
N LEU A 443 11.98 20.89 21.79
CA LEU A 443 12.56 22.23 21.95
C LEU A 443 14.04 22.21 22.37
N LEU A 444 14.53 21.07 22.90
CA LEU A 444 15.92 20.93 23.34
C LEU A 444 16.96 21.21 22.23
N PRO A 445 16.76 20.79 20.96
CA PRO A 445 17.67 21.11 19.86
C PRO A 445 17.81 22.61 19.59
N VAL A 446 16.79 23.42 19.87
CA VAL A 446 16.84 24.88 19.69
C VAL A 446 17.81 25.50 20.71
N VAL A 447 17.70 25.08 21.98
CA VAL A 447 18.55 25.59 23.07
C VAL A 447 19.99 25.09 22.92
N LEU A 448 20.18 23.78 22.73
CA LEU A 448 21.50 23.19 22.52
C LEU A 448 22.16 23.76 21.27
N GLY A 449 21.37 23.93 20.21
CA GLY A 449 21.79 24.58 18.99
C GLY A 449 22.29 25.99 19.21
N GLY A 450 21.54 26.83 19.93
CA GLY A 450 21.95 28.21 20.21
C GLY A 450 23.32 28.30 20.87
N ILE A 451 23.54 27.45 21.88
CA ILE A 451 24.84 27.32 22.56
C ILE A 451 25.91 26.82 21.58
N ALA A 452 25.63 25.75 20.84
CA ALA A 452 26.56 25.16 19.87
C ALA A 452 26.93 26.15 18.75
N SER A 453 25.99 26.92 18.22
CA SER A 453 26.23 27.95 17.20
C SER A 453 27.23 29.01 17.65
N VAL A 454 27.13 29.45 18.91
CA VAL A 454 28.07 30.43 19.47
C VAL A 454 29.44 29.78 19.71
N VAL A 455 29.47 28.62 20.37
CA VAL A 455 30.72 27.93 20.72
C VAL A 455 31.49 27.49 19.48
N VAL A 456 30.84 26.77 18.56
CA VAL A 456 31.46 26.26 17.33
C VAL A 456 31.86 27.43 16.42
N GLY A 457 31.02 28.46 16.27
CA GLY A 457 31.36 29.66 15.50
C GLY A 457 32.58 30.39 16.06
N TYR A 458 32.66 30.53 17.39
CA TYR A 458 33.80 31.14 18.07
C TYR A 458 35.08 30.30 17.90
N VAL A 459 35.02 29.00 18.19
CA VAL A 459 36.16 28.08 18.05
C VAL A 459 36.66 28.06 16.61
N TYR A 460 35.74 28.04 15.64
CA TYR A 460 36.11 28.06 14.23
C TYR A 460 36.89 29.33 13.87
N LEU A 461 36.33 30.52 14.16
CA LEU A 461 36.97 31.79 13.85
C LEU A 461 38.32 31.99 14.57
N ARG A 462 38.48 31.39 15.76
CA ARG A 462 39.68 31.59 16.58
C ARG A 462 40.80 30.57 16.32
N HIS A 463 40.44 29.33 15.99
CA HIS A 463 41.39 28.21 15.99
C HIS A 463 41.38 27.36 14.72
N LEU A 464 40.33 27.37 13.90
CA LEU A 464 40.18 26.42 12.79
C LEU A 464 40.14 27.09 11.40
N ALA A 465 39.76 28.36 11.31
CA ALA A 465 39.65 29.06 10.04
C ALA A 465 41.04 29.19 9.37
N PRO A 466 41.19 28.75 8.09
CA PRO A 466 42.44 28.89 7.35
C PRO A 466 42.85 30.36 7.18
N ASP A 467 44.16 30.64 7.16
CA ASP A 467 44.69 32.01 6.97
C ASP A 467 44.17 32.68 5.70
N ALA A 468 44.01 31.90 4.62
CA ALA A 468 43.44 32.36 3.36
C ALA A 468 41.99 32.91 3.51
N LEU A 469 41.22 32.47 4.51
CA LEU A 469 39.90 33.01 4.80
C LEU A 469 39.94 34.19 5.76
N LEU A 470 40.90 34.22 6.69
CA LEU A 470 41.02 35.29 7.69
C LEU A 470 41.26 36.66 7.05
N VAL A 471 41.89 36.69 5.86
CA VAL A 471 42.08 37.92 5.06
C VAL A 471 40.77 38.63 4.74
N HIS A 472 39.66 37.91 4.61
CA HIS A 472 38.35 38.50 4.31
C HIS A 472 37.68 39.20 5.52
N GLY A 473 38.30 39.17 6.71
CA GLY A 473 37.94 40.00 7.86
C GLY A 473 36.46 39.95 8.23
N VAL A 474 35.77 41.08 8.06
CA VAL A 474 34.34 41.25 8.40
C VAL A 474 33.46 40.27 7.61
N ALA A 475 33.75 40.06 6.33
CA ALA A 475 32.93 39.17 5.50
C ALA A 475 32.96 37.72 5.98
N LEU A 476 34.11 37.23 6.47
CA LEU A 476 34.21 35.89 7.06
C LEU A 476 33.39 35.80 8.35
N ARG A 477 33.55 36.76 9.27
CA ARG A 477 32.81 36.77 10.55
C ARG A 477 31.31 36.79 10.33
N SER A 478 30.85 37.63 9.40
CA SER A 478 29.44 37.70 9.00
C SER A 478 28.98 36.42 8.31
N SER A 479 29.80 35.78 7.48
CA SER A 479 29.47 34.50 6.84
C SER A 479 29.28 33.39 7.87
N VAL A 480 30.18 33.26 8.86
CA VAL A 480 30.03 32.30 9.96
C VAL A 480 28.77 32.58 10.77
N ALA A 481 28.50 33.85 11.11
CA ALA A 481 27.30 34.23 11.84
C ALA A 481 26.01 33.89 11.07
N LEU A 482 25.97 34.13 9.75
CA LEU A 482 24.84 33.80 8.88
C LEU A 482 24.63 32.28 8.73
N TYR A 483 25.71 31.49 8.68
CA TYR A 483 25.62 30.02 8.72
C TYR A 483 25.07 29.51 10.06
N CYS A 484 25.56 30.05 11.18
CA CYS A 484 25.04 29.75 12.52
C CYS A 484 23.56 30.17 12.68
N LEU A 485 23.17 31.32 12.11
CA LEU A 485 21.78 31.76 12.05
C LEU A 485 20.93 30.82 11.19
N GLY A 486 21.44 30.39 10.03
CA GLY A 486 20.77 29.38 9.20
C GLY A 486 20.56 28.06 9.94
N ALA A 487 21.55 27.62 10.73
CA ALA A 487 21.43 26.47 11.61
C ALA A 487 20.33 26.66 12.66
N MET A 488 20.24 27.85 13.26
CA MET A 488 19.20 28.18 14.26
C MET A 488 17.80 28.16 13.66
N LEU A 489 17.62 28.74 12.48
CA LEU A 489 16.33 28.74 11.79
C LEU A 489 15.91 27.32 11.41
N GLU A 490 16.86 26.48 10.98
CA GLU A 490 16.60 25.05 10.74
C GLU A 490 16.19 24.34 12.04
N LEU A 491 16.88 24.58 13.15
CA LEU A 491 16.57 23.94 14.43
C LEU A 491 15.24 24.41 15.03
N LEU A 492 14.83 25.65 14.79
CA LEU A 492 13.50 26.17 15.13
C LEU A 492 12.37 25.43 14.42
N SER A 493 12.65 24.72 13.32
CA SER A 493 11.66 23.89 12.62
C SER A 493 11.50 22.48 13.23
N GLU A 494 12.37 22.07 14.18
CA GLU A 494 12.33 20.75 14.81
C GLU A 494 11.09 20.46 15.67
N PRO A 495 10.61 21.40 16.49
CA PRO A 495 9.35 21.21 17.22
C PRO A 495 8.17 20.99 16.27
N LEU A 496 8.14 21.73 15.16
CA LEU A 496 7.13 21.59 14.11
C LEU A 496 7.24 20.24 13.40
N HIS A 497 8.44 19.76 13.10
CA HIS A 497 8.67 18.43 12.54
C HIS A 497 8.18 17.32 13.48
N THR A 498 8.50 17.45 14.77
CA THR A 498 8.14 16.45 15.78
C THR A 498 6.63 16.40 15.98
N TYR A 499 5.98 17.58 16.03
CA TYR A 499 4.52 17.67 16.09
C TYR A 499 3.86 17.11 14.82
N ALA A 500 4.37 17.49 13.64
CA ALA A 500 3.83 17.03 12.36
C ALA A 500 3.90 15.52 12.17
N LEU A 501 4.80 14.81 12.87
CA LEU A 501 4.89 13.34 12.83
C LEU A 501 3.58 12.65 13.25
N ALA A 502 2.75 13.31 14.05
CA ALA A 502 1.45 12.81 14.50
C ALA A 502 0.28 13.21 13.60
N LEU A 503 0.51 13.96 12.51
CA LEU A 503 -0.53 14.45 11.60
C LEU A 503 -0.60 13.63 10.30
N ASP A 504 -1.82 13.41 9.83
CA ASP A 504 -2.09 12.82 8.52
C ASP A 504 -1.65 13.80 7.42
N GLY A 505 -0.58 13.44 6.69
CA GLY A 505 0.04 14.30 5.67
C GLY A 505 1.50 14.71 5.97
N TYR A 506 2.10 14.24 7.07
CA TYR A 506 3.52 14.48 7.40
C TYR A 506 4.47 14.26 6.21
N MET A 507 4.32 13.15 5.48
CA MET A 507 5.24 12.82 4.37
C MET A 507 5.18 13.86 3.26
N ARG A 508 3.99 14.37 2.92
CA ARG A 508 3.83 15.43 1.91
C ARG A 508 4.47 16.74 2.41
N LEU A 509 4.23 17.09 3.67
CA LEU A 509 4.83 18.28 4.28
C LEU A 509 6.36 18.18 4.33
N ARG A 510 6.92 17.02 4.72
CA ARG A 510 8.36 16.77 4.76
C ARG A 510 9.01 16.95 3.39
N VAL A 511 8.45 16.32 2.37
CA VAL A 511 8.96 16.45 1.00
C VAL A 511 8.88 17.92 0.53
N ALA A 512 7.79 18.62 0.83
CA ALA A 512 7.64 20.04 0.48
C ALA A 512 8.68 20.93 1.18
N MET A 513 8.96 20.69 2.46
CA MET A 513 9.99 21.40 3.23
C MET A 513 11.38 21.21 2.64
N GLU A 514 11.78 19.96 2.42
CA GLU A 514 13.11 19.62 1.86
C GLU A 514 13.27 20.21 0.44
N ALA A 515 12.27 20.04 -0.43
CA ALA A 515 12.33 20.53 -1.81
C ALA A 515 12.34 22.07 -1.88
N ALA A 516 11.44 22.75 -1.16
CA ALA A 516 11.35 24.21 -1.18
C ALA A 516 12.62 24.86 -0.63
N ALA A 517 13.17 24.37 0.49
CA ALA A 517 14.37 24.93 1.09
C ALA A 517 15.59 24.79 0.17
N VAL A 518 15.78 23.62 -0.46
CA VAL A 518 16.88 23.40 -1.41
C VAL A 518 16.74 24.31 -2.65
N LEU A 519 15.55 24.41 -3.22
CA LEU A 519 15.29 25.26 -4.39
C LEU A 519 15.50 26.74 -4.07
N MET A 520 15.02 27.22 -2.93
CA MET A 520 15.19 28.62 -2.50
C MET A 520 16.65 28.95 -2.23
N ARG A 521 17.41 28.07 -1.54
CA ARG A 521 18.86 28.22 -1.34
C ARG A 521 19.58 28.37 -2.68
N ALA A 522 19.33 27.44 -3.60
CA ALA A 522 20.01 27.42 -4.89
C ALA A 522 19.65 28.63 -5.75
N GLY A 523 18.36 29.00 -5.82
CA GLY A 523 17.89 30.17 -6.55
C GLY A 523 18.46 31.49 -6.01
N VAL A 524 18.46 31.67 -4.68
CA VAL A 524 19.04 32.86 -4.04
C VAL A 524 20.55 32.92 -4.23
N ALA A 525 21.26 31.80 -4.10
CA ALA A 525 22.70 31.76 -4.35
C ALA A 525 23.03 32.20 -5.78
N VAL A 526 22.33 31.65 -6.78
CA VAL A 526 22.52 32.03 -8.20
C VAL A 526 22.21 33.52 -8.43
N ALA A 527 21.14 34.05 -7.83
CA ALA A 527 20.76 35.44 -7.97
C ALA A 527 21.77 36.40 -7.32
N LEU A 528 22.26 36.08 -6.11
CA LEU A 528 23.22 36.91 -5.37
C LEU A 528 24.62 36.87 -5.99
N LEU A 529 24.99 35.78 -6.66
CA LEU A 529 26.26 35.65 -7.37
C LEU A 529 26.28 36.33 -8.75
N GLN A 530 25.15 36.89 -9.22
CA GLN A 530 25.15 37.76 -10.38
C GLN A 530 25.84 39.10 -10.06
N PRO A 531 26.38 39.82 -11.06
CA PRO A 531 27.08 41.10 -10.84
C PRO A 531 26.27 42.12 -10.02
N ARG A 532 24.96 42.20 -10.24
CA ARG A 532 24.04 43.07 -9.47
C ARG A 532 23.92 42.64 -8.01
N GLY A 533 23.85 41.33 -7.75
CA GLY A 533 23.80 40.79 -6.39
C GLY A 533 25.11 41.01 -5.64
N MET A 534 26.25 40.78 -6.30
CA MET A 534 27.56 41.04 -5.71
C MET A 534 27.77 42.53 -5.41
N ALA A 535 27.31 43.42 -6.30
CA ALA A 535 27.35 44.86 -6.06
C ALA A 535 26.47 45.28 -4.87
N TRP A 536 25.29 44.67 -4.72
CA TRP A 536 24.41 44.90 -3.58
C TRP A 536 25.06 44.47 -2.25
N ILE A 537 25.69 43.28 -2.22
CA ILE A 537 26.43 42.82 -1.04
C ILE A 537 27.60 43.75 -0.74
N ALA A 538 28.37 44.15 -1.74
CA ALA A 538 29.48 45.08 -1.57
C ALA A 538 29.00 46.41 -0.97
N ALA A 539 27.90 46.98 -1.49
CA ALA A 539 27.34 48.23 -0.99
C ALA A 539 26.91 48.14 0.50
N LEU A 540 26.40 46.98 0.92
CA LEU A 540 25.98 46.76 2.31
C LEU A 540 27.17 46.65 3.28
N TYR A 541 28.25 45.97 2.86
CA TYR A 541 29.35 45.60 3.76
C TYR A 541 30.55 46.55 3.68
N THR A 542 30.74 47.30 2.58
CA THR A 542 31.84 48.27 2.42
C THR A 542 31.87 49.33 3.55
N PRO A 543 30.73 49.89 4.01
CA PRO A 543 30.72 50.81 5.15
C PRO A 543 31.21 50.18 6.46
N MET A 544 31.07 48.85 6.60
CA MET A 544 31.47 48.12 7.81
C MET A 544 32.92 47.64 7.76
N SER A 545 33.44 47.32 6.57
CA SER A 545 34.84 46.94 6.37
C SER A 545 35.79 48.14 6.30
N GLY A 546 35.29 49.32 5.93
CA GLY A 546 36.11 50.52 5.69
C GLY A 546 36.86 50.50 4.36
N GLU A 547 36.88 49.35 3.67
CA GLU A 547 37.56 49.11 2.39
C GLU A 547 36.62 48.37 1.43
N PRO A 548 36.77 48.53 0.10
CA PRO A 548 35.98 47.79 -0.89
C PRO A 548 36.14 46.28 -0.71
N LEU A 549 35.03 45.56 -0.66
CA LEU A 549 35.09 44.10 -0.53
C LEU A 549 35.62 43.46 -1.82
N ALA A 550 36.54 42.52 -1.65
CA ALA A 550 36.97 41.66 -2.74
C ALA A 550 35.77 40.83 -3.28
N PRO A 551 35.73 40.52 -4.59
CA PRO A 551 34.65 39.72 -5.19
C PRO A 551 34.43 38.37 -4.48
N GLU A 552 35.52 37.74 -4.01
CA GLU A 552 35.48 36.47 -3.29
C GLU A 552 34.79 36.59 -1.92
N ALA A 553 35.00 37.70 -1.22
CA ALA A 553 34.33 38.00 0.04
C ALA A 553 32.81 38.22 -0.16
N CYS A 554 32.44 38.91 -1.23
CA CYS A 554 31.03 39.07 -1.62
C CYS A 554 30.38 37.71 -1.98
N ALA A 555 31.10 36.86 -2.71
CA ALA A 555 30.62 35.53 -3.07
C ALA A 555 30.44 34.62 -1.83
N LEU A 556 31.37 34.68 -0.87
CA LEU A 556 31.25 33.96 0.41
C LEU A 556 30.00 34.39 1.20
N LEU A 557 29.73 35.70 1.26
CA LEU A 557 28.53 36.25 1.88
C LEU A 557 27.25 35.85 1.14
N ALA A 558 27.28 35.78 -0.20
CA ALA A 558 26.16 35.29 -1.01
C ALA A 558 25.78 33.84 -0.64
N PHE A 559 26.79 32.97 -0.48
CA PHE A 559 26.57 31.61 0.02
C PHE A 559 25.98 31.59 1.42
N ALA A 560 26.51 32.40 2.33
CA ALA A 560 26.03 32.47 3.70
C ALA A 560 24.58 32.95 3.80
N LEU A 561 24.21 34.00 3.07
CA LEU A 561 22.83 34.47 2.95
C LEU A 561 21.90 33.40 2.38
N SER A 562 22.33 32.70 1.32
CA SER A 562 21.55 31.60 0.74
C SER A 562 21.29 30.47 1.76
N ARG A 563 22.26 30.20 2.65
CA ARG A 563 22.12 29.22 3.73
C ARG A 563 21.17 29.68 4.83
N THR A 564 21.15 30.98 5.14
CA THR A 564 20.13 31.54 6.05
C THR A 564 18.73 31.43 5.43
N VAL A 565 18.59 31.70 4.13
CA VAL A 565 17.31 31.54 3.40
C VAL A 565 16.84 30.09 3.41
N TYR A 566 17.75 29.12 3.32
CA TYR A 566 17.41 27.70 3.46
C TYR A 566 16.68 27.44 4.78
N GLY A 567 17.30 27.84 5.91
CA GLY A 567 16.72 27.65 7.25
C GLY A 567 15.40 28.40 7.42
N ALA A 568 15.32 29.64 6.93
CA ALA A 568 14.10 30.45 6.97
C ALA A 568 12.95 29.80 6.17
N THR A 569 13.24 29.30 4.98
CA THR A 569 12.25 28.62 4.12
C THR A 569 11.75 27.35 4.78
N LEU A 570 12.65 26.56 5.38
CA LEU A 570 12.28 25.35 6.11
C LEU A 570 11.31 25.66 7.25
N LEU A 571 11.63 26.66 8.08
CA LEU A 571 10.78 27.12 9.19
C LEU A 571 9.42 27.64 8.68
N PHE A 572 9.42 28.42 7.60
CA PHE A 572 8.21 28.98 7.02
C PHE A 572 7.27 27.89 6.48
N VAL A 573 7.79 26.94 5.70
CA VAL A 573 7.00 25.84 5.14
C VAL A 573 6.52 24.90 6.25
N ALA A 574 7.35 24.61 7.25
CA ALA A 574 6.95 23.85 8.43
C ALA A 574 5.80 24.52 9.19
N GLY A 575 5.95 25.81 9.48
CA GLY A 575 4.96 26.59 10.24
C GLY A 575 3.64 26.72 9.51
N THR A 576 3.67 27.07 8.21
CA THR A 576 2.46 27.17 7.38
C THR A 576 1.81 25.81 7.13
N GLY A 577 2.60 24.75 6.96
CA GLY A 577 2.10 23.39 6.80
C GLY A 577 1.37 22.89 8.04
N VAL A 578 1.98 23.02 9.21
CA VAL A 578 1.34 22.67 10.50
C VAL A 578 0.12 23.57 10.75
N ALA A 579 0.19 24.86 10.41
CA ALA A 579 -0.96 25.76 10.56
C ALA A 579 -2.15 25.35 9.68
N ARG A 580 -1.90 24.78 8.49
CA ARG A 580 -2.94 24.26 7.58
C ARG A 580 -3.49 22.90 8.02
N LEU A 581 -2.63 22.01 8.52
CA LEU A 581 -3.01 20.65 8.92
C LEU A 581 -3.65 20.60 10.32
N ALA A 582 -3.31 21.55 11.19
CA ALA A 582 -3.86 21.64 12.54
C ALA A 582 -4.50 23.02 12.77
N SER A 583 -3.72 24.00 13.23
CA SER A 583 -4.15 25.40 13.31
C SER A 583 -2.97 26.34 13.53
N ALA A 584 -3.11 27.63 13.18
CA ALA A 584 -2.05 28.63 13.40
C ALA A 584 -1.69 28.80 14.88
N ARG A 585 -2.68 28.70 15.79
CA ARG A 585 -2.43 28.73 17.25
C ARG A 585 -1.59 27.54 17.69
N GLN A 586 -1.88 26.36 17.14
CA GLN A 586 -1.14 25.14 17.47
C GLN A 586 0.30 25.20 16.94
N ALA A 587 0.50 25.70 15.71
CA ALA A 587 1.84 25.92 15.16
C ALA A 587 2.66 26.86 16.06
N LEU A 588 2.08 27.96 16.54
CA LEU A 588 2.78 28.85 17.47
C LEU A 588 3.03 28.19 18.84
N ALA A 589 2.05 27.44 19.36
CA ALA A 589 2.18 26.73 20.62
C ALA A 589 3.30 25.67 20.59
N THR A 590 3.57 25.06 19.43
CA THR A 590 4.70 24.12 19.28
C THR A 590 6.09 24.73 19.49
N LEU A 591 6.21 26.04 19.32
CA LEU A 591 7.48 26.76 19.53
C LEU A 591 7.68 27.20 20.99
N LEU A 592 6.69 26.97 21.86
CA LEU A 592 6.70 27.38 23.26
C LEU A 592 6.73 26.16 24.19
N PRO A 593 7.41 26.22 25.35
CA PRO A 593 7.45 25.10 26.28
C PRO A 593 6.08 24.82 26.89
N ALA A 594 5.71 23.54 26.95
CA ALA A 594 4.49 23.08 27.61
C ALA A 594 4.66 23.08 29.13
N ARG A 595 3.73 23.73 29.85
CA ARG A 595 3.73 23.79 31.32
C ARG A 595 3.37 22.42 31.92
N GLY A 596 4.09 22.03 32.99
CA GLY A 596 3.74 20.86 33.82
C GLY A 596 4.18 19.49 33.28
N ALA A 597 5.05 19.42 32.27
CA ALA A 597 5.56 18.16 31.70
C ALA A 597 7.10 18.14 31.68
N PRO A 598 7.78 18.02 32.84
CA PRO A 598 9.23 17.90 32.86
C PRO A 598 9.67 16.60 32.19
N LEU A 599 10.86 16.61 31.58
CA LEU A 599 11.51 15.39 31.10
C LEU A 599 11.79 14.47 32.29
N ASP A 600 11.30 13.24 32.23
CA ASP A 600 11.61 12.17 33.18
C ASP A 600 13.09 11.79 33.13
N ALA A 601 13.61 11.25 34.23
CA ALA A 601 15.04 10.92 34.36
C ALA A 601 15.50 9.90 33.30
N GLU A 602 14.66 8.92 32.98
CA GLU A 602 14.95 7.87 32.00
C GLU A 602 15.07 8.45 30.58
N THR A 603 14.17 9.37 30.19
CA THR A 603 14.28 10.09 28.92
C THR A 603 15.54 10.97 28.88
N ARG A 604 15.92 11.64 29.96
CA ARG A 604 17.15 12.45 30.00
C ARG A 604 18.40 11.59 29.78
N GLU A 605 18.51 10.46 30.48
CA GLU A 605 19.61 9.52 30.29
C GLU A 605 19.67 9.01 28.84
N LEU A 606 18.51 8.65 28.28
CA LEU A 606 18.41 8.20 26.89
C LEU A 606 18.84 9.29 25.89
N VAL A 607 18.49 10.55 26.12
CA VAL A 607 18.95 11.68 25.30
C VAL A 607 20.47 11.78 25.35
N VAL A 608 21.09 11.71 26.53
CA VAL A 608 22.56 11.79 26.65
C VAL A 608 23.23 10.65 25.90
N VAL A 609 22.81 9.41 26.12
CA VAL A 609 23.39 8.22 25.48
C VAL A 609 23.25 8.31 23.96
N THR A 610 22.06 8.64 23.45
CA THR A 610 21.82 8.76 22.00
C THR A 610 22.55 9.93 21.38
N SER A 611 22.77 11.02 22.12
CA SER A 611 23.53 12.19 21.64
C SER A 611 25.02 11.90 21.54
N VAL A 612 25.59 11.16 22.51
CA VAL A 612 26.97 10.66 22.42
C VAL A 612 27.13 9.71 21.23
N GLN A 613 26.17 8.79 21.03
CA GLN A 613 26.18 7.90 19.87
C GLN A 613 26.06 8.67 18.55
N ALA A 614 25.22 9.71 18.49
CA ALA A 614 25.08 10.55 17.31
C ALA A 614 26.35 11.35 17.02
N ALA A 615 27.01 11.91 18.04
CA ALA A 615 28.28 12.61 17.90
C ALA A 615 29.42 11.69 17.42
N LEU A 616 29.51 10.47 17.98
CA LEU A 616 30.47 9.47 17.52
C LEU A 616 30.18 9.07 16.06
N LYS A 617 28.91 8.85 15.72
CA LYS A 617 28.50 8.55 14.35
C LYS A 617 28.86 9.69 13.41
N PHE A 618 28.59 10.93 13.80
CA PHE A 618 28.94 12.12 13.04
C PHE A 618 30.44 12.16 12.73
N LEU A 619 31.30 11.95 13.73
CA LEU A 619 32.75 11.91 13.54
C LEU A 619 33.18 10.81 12.56
N LEU A 620 32.53 9.64 12.63
CA LEU A 620 32.80 8.52 11.72
C LEU A 620 32.28 8.78 10.29
N THR A 621 31.23 9.58 10.12
CA THR A 621 30.62 9.84 8.81
C THR A 621 31.15 11.09 8.12
N GLU A 622 31.52 12.12 8.87
CA GLU A 622 32.02 13.41 8.37
C GLU A 622 33.54 13.55 8.58
N GLY A 623 34.18 12.48 9.04
CA GLY A 623 35.64 12.40 9.23
C GLY A 623 36.44 12.68 7.96
N ASP A 624 35.90 12.37 6.79
CA ASP A 624 36.52 12.68 5.50
C ASP A 624 36.53 14.19 5.22
N LYS A 625 35.40 14.89 5.45
CA LYS A 625 35.32 16.35 5.32
C LYS A 625 36.17 17.06 6.37
N LEU A 626 36.23 16.54 7.59
CA LEU A 626 37.13 17.04 8.65
C LEU A 626 38.60 16.94 8.20
N ALA A 627 38.98 15.79 7.63
CA ALA A 627 40.33 15.60 7.13
C ALA A 627 40.64 16.53 5.94
N VAL A 628 39.70 16.67 5.00
CA VAL A 628 39.81 17.62 3.87
C VAL A 628 39.98 19.06 4.36
N ALA A 629 39.13 19.50 5.27
CA ALA A 629 39.13 20.86 5.79
C ALA A 629 40.46 21.25 6.43
N HIS A 630 41.14 20.29 7.08
CA HIS A 630 42.40 20.54 7.78
C HIS A 630 43.65 20.28 6.94
N LEU A 631 43.60 19.35 5.99
CA LEU A 631 44.78 18.85 5.28
C LEU A 631 44.95 19.41 3.86
N THR A 632 43.96 20.12 3.32
CA THR A 632 43.98 20.57 1.91
C THR A 632 43.75 22.07 1.78
N THR A 633 44.22 22.67 0.70
CA THR A 633 44.01 24.10 0.42
C THR A 633 42.55 24.39 0.01
N LEU A 634 42.08 25.63 0.11
CA LEU A 634 40.68 25.97 -0.24
C LEU A 634 40.32 25.60 -1.70
N GLU A 635 41.27 25.70 -2.63
CA GLU A 635 41.06 25.31 -4.03
C GLU A 635 40.91 23.80 -4.19
N GLU A 636 41.73 23.01 -3.48
CA GLU A 636 41.62 21.55 -3.41
C GLU A 636 40.30 21.12 -2.75
N GLN A 637 39.89 21.81 -1.68
CA GLN A 637 38.60 21.60 -1.02
C GLN A 637 37.44 21.84 -2.00
N GLY A 638 37.50 22.92 -2.78
CA GLY A 638 36.52 23.21 -3.81
C GLY A 638 36.48 22.16 -4.91
N GLY A 639 37.66 21.74 -5.38
CA GLY A 639 37.79 20.67 -6.38
C GLY A 639 37.24 19.34 -5.89
N TYR A 640 37.53 18.96 -4.63
CA TYR A 640 36.98 17.76 -4.00
C TYR A 640 35.47 17.87 -3.80
N ALA A 641 34.97 19.00 -3.30
CA ALA A 641 33.53 19.21 -3.10
C ALA A 641 32.77 19.11 -4.43
N LEU A 642 33.30 19.71 -5.50
CA LEU A 642 32.71 19.62 -6.83
C LEU A 642 32.74 18.18 -7.37
N ALA A 643 33.92 17.55 -7.34
CA ALA A 643 34.09 16.19 -7.84
C ALA A 643 33.25 15.17 -7.05
N SER A 644 33.15 15.32 -5.73
CA SER A 644 32.30 14.48 -4.87
C SER A 644 30.82 14.72 -5.14
N ASN A 645 30.40 15.96 -5.41
CA ASN A 645 29.01 16.27 -5.79
C ASN A 645 28.61 15.64 -7.12
N TYR A 646 29.47 15.71 -8.14
CA TYR A 646 29.20 15.05 -9.43
C TYR A 646 29.36 13.53 -9.35
N GLY A 647 30.44 13.06 -8.74
CA GLY A 647 30.74 11.65 -8.61
C GLY A 647 29.68 10.90 -7.81
N SER A 648 29.18 11.48 -6.71
CA SER A 648 28.13 10.86 -5.90
C SER A 648 26.74 10.96 -6.51
N LEU A 649 26.54 11.71 -7.60
CA LEU A 649 25.21 11.88 -8.21
C LEU A 649 24.62 10.51 -8.59
N LEU A 650 25.40 9.67 -9.28
CA LEU A 650 24.98 8.31 -9.66
C LEU A 650 24.68 7.44 -8.44
N ALA A 651 25.52 7.52 -7.41
CA ALA A 651 25.31 6.79 -6.17
C ALA A 651 23.99 7.19 -5.49
N ARG A 652 23.70 8.49 -5.42
CA ARG A 652 22.47 9.00 -4.84
C ARG A 652 21.28 8.63 -5.70
N THR A 653 21.32 8.83 -7.02
CA THR A 653 20.15 8.71 -7.92
C THR A 653 19.79 7.27 -8.26
N VAL A 654 20.80 6.40 -8.34
CA VAL A 654 20.61 5.01 -8.78
C VAL A 654 20.93 4.03 -7.66
N PHE A 655 22.11 4.10 -7.05
CA PHE A 655 22.54 3.05 -6.11
C PHE A 655 21.76 3.07 -4.80
N GLN A 656 21.49 4.25 -4.22
CA GLN A 656 20.79 4.37 -2.95
C GLN A 656 19.34 3.82 -3.02
N PRO A 657 18.50 4.16 -4.01
CA PRO A 657 17.18 3.55 -4.16
C PRO A 657 17.24 2.03 -4.37
N ILE A 658 18.23 1.55 -5.13
CA ILE A 658 18.44 0.11 -5.33
C ILE A 658 18.81 -0.57 -4.01
N GLU A 659 19.68 0.04 -3.21
CA GLU A 659 20.10 -0.47 -1.90
C GLU A 659 18.93 -0.53 -0.90
N GLU A 660 18.10 0.51 -0.85
CA GLU A 660 16.87 0.56 -0.04
C GLU A 660 15.88 -0.53 -0.47
N SER A 661 15.68 -0.69 -1.78
CA SER A 661 14.80 -1.73 -2.34
C SER A 661 15.33 -3.14 -2.07
N ALA A 662 16.65 -3.33 -2.19
CA ALA A 662 17.31 -4.60 -1.91
C ALA A 662 17.17 -5.00 -0.43
N ARG A 663 17.27 -4.04 0.50
CA ARG A 663 17.06 -4.33 1.93
C ARG A 663 15.68 -4.90 2.22
N LEU A 664 14.64 -4.30 1.65
CA LEU A 664 13.25 -4.78 1.81
C LEU A 664 13.09 -6.18 1.19
N ALA A 665 13.57 -6.37 -0.05
CA ALA A 665 13.47 -7.64 -0.75
C ALA A 665 14.20 -8.78 -0.02
N PHE A 666 15.37 -8.52 0.58
CA PHE A 666 16.11 -9.53 1.34
C PHE A 666 15.46 -9.86 2.69
N SER A 667 14.87 -8.87 3.37
CA SER A 667 14.14 -9.11 4.62
C SER A 667 12.87 -9.93 4.39
N GLU A 668 12.17 -9.74 3.27
CA GLU A 668 11.00 -10.55 2.88
C GLU A 668 11.41 -11.97 2.49
N ALA A 669 12.38 -12.12 1.57
CA ALA A 669 12.77 -13.42 1.03
C ALA A 669 13.37 -14.38 2.07
N LEU A 670 13.88 -13.87 3.19
CA LEU A 670 14.47 -14.66 4.28
C LEU A 670 13.63 -14.60 5.57
N GLY A 671 12.66 -13.69 5.67
CA GLY A 671 11.75 -13.54 6.81
C GLY A 671 10.60 -14.56 6.85
N GLU A 672 10.24 -15.16 5.72
CA GLU A 672 9.25 -16.27 5.64
C GLU A 672 9.81 -17.63 6.11
N ALA A 673 10.97 -17.66 6.75
CA ALA A 673 11.63 -18.86 7.28
C ALA A 673 10.98 -19.45 8.55
N CYS A 674 9.75 -19.06 8.89
CA CYS A 674 8.97 -19.69 9.97
C CYS A 674 8.21 -20.97 9.53
N GLY A 675 8.36 -21.42 8.28
CA GLY A 675 7.74 -22.63 7.73
C GLY A 675 8.73 -23.75 7.37
N ALA A 676 8.19 -24.88 6.89
CA ALA A 676 8.94 -26.08 6.48
C ALA A 676 10.18 -25.77 5.62
N LYS A 677 11.24 -26.58 5.75
CA LYS A 677 12.56 -26.39 5.09
C LYS A 677 12.50 -26.03 3.59
N SER A 678 11.46 -26.47 2.86
CA SER A 678 11.26 -26.17 1.43
C SER A 678 10.85 -24.72 1.12
N HIS A 679 10.21 -24.00 2.05
CA HIS A 679 9.87 -22.58 1.88
C HIS A 679 11.09 -21.69 2.11
N ALA A 680 11.86 -21.95 3.16
CA ALA A 680 13.09 -21.23 3.44
C ALA A 680 14.16 -21.44 2.34
N GLU A 681 14.25 -22.64 1.76
CA GLU A 681 15.13 -22.90 0.61
C GLU A 681 14.68 -22.14 -0.65
N ARG A 682 13.37 -22.06 -0.92
CA ARG A 682 12.83 -21.25 -2.03
C ARG A 682 13.14 -19.77 -1.84
N GLY A 683 12.92 -19.23 -0.64
CA GLY A 683 13.30 -17.85 -0.29
C GLY A 683 14.79 -17.57 -0.48
N ALA A 684 15.65 -18.50 -0.05
CA ALA A 684 17.09 -18.43 -0.27
C ALA A 684 17.48 -18.46 -1.75
N ARG A 685 16.84 -19.32 -2.58
CA ARG A 685 17.06 -19.36 -4.04
C ARG A 685 16.66 -18.04 -4.71
N THR A 686 15.51 -17.50 -4.36
CA THR A 686 15.03 -16.21 -4.86
C THR A 686 16.01 -15.12 -4.50
N SER A 687 16.35 -14.97 -3.21
CA SER A 687 17.34 -14.00 -2.72
C SER A 687 18.68 -14.10 -3.46
N ALA A 688 19.19 -15.33 -3.68
CA ALA A 688 20.43 -15.55 -4.41
C ALA A 688 20.33 -15.18 -5.90
N ALA A 689 19.17 -15.30 -6.53
CA ALA A 689 18.94 -14.89 -7.91
C ALA A 689 18.92 -13.35 -8.04
N TRP A 690 18.21 -12.66 -7.14
CA TRP A 690 18.20 -11.19 -7.06
C TRP A 690 19.61 -10.65 -6.84
N LEU A 691 20.35 -11.21 -5.90
CA LEU A 691 21.70 -10.76 -5.57
C LEU A 691 22.68 -11.01 -6.73
N ARG A 692 22.52 -12.11 -7.48
CA ARG A 692 23.26 -12.35 -8.74
C ARG A 692 22.94 -11.31 -9.81
N MET A 693 21.66 -11.00 -10.02
CA MET A 693 21.21 -10.03 -11.01
C MET A 693 21.75 -8.63 -10.68
N LEU A 694 21.57 -8.17 -9.43
CA LEU A 694 22.06 -6.86 -8.97
C LEU A 694 23.58 -6.75 -9.08
N LEU A 695 24.33 -7.76 -8.61
CA LEU A 695 25.79 -7.74 -8.72
C LEU A 695 26.25 -7.75 -10.19
N ARG A 696 25.62 -8.52 -11.08
CA ARG A 696 25.98 -8.53 -12.51
C ARG A 696 25.72 -7.20 -13.18
N ALA A 697 24.56 -6.61 -12.96
CA ALA A 697 24.22 -5.28 -13.47
C ALA A 697 25.23 -4.24 -12.97
N HIS A 698 25.58 -4.29 -11.68
CA HIS A 698 26.53 -3.37 -11.08
C HIS A 698 27.95 -3.54 -11.60
N MET A 699 28.42 -4.78 -11.79
CA MET A 699 29.75 -5.05 -12.35
C MET A 699 29.86 -4.63 -13.82
N LEU A 700 28.78 -4.78 -14.60
CA LEU A 700 28.72 -4.27 -15.98
C LEU A 700 28.77 -2.75 -16.03
N LEU A 701 27.92 -2.08 -15.25
CA LEU A 701 27.93 -0.63 -15.13
C LEU A 701 29.28 -0.11 -14.62
N GLY A 702 29.84 -0.74 -13.59
CA GLY A 702 31.13 -0.41 -13.02
C GLY A 702 32.28 -0.57 -14.02
N ALA A 703 32.29 -1.64 -14.81
CA ALA A 703 33.28 -1.86 -15.86
C ALA A 703 33.18 -0.80 -16.96
N ALA A 704 31.96 -0.43 -17.37
CA ALA A 704 31.74 0.66 -18.31
C ALA A 704 32.23 2.01 -17.76
N LEU A 705 31.86 2.34 -16.51
CA LEU A 705 32.30 3.58 -15.85
C LEU A 705 33.83 3.66 -15.77
N VAL A 706 34.51 2.62 -15.31
CA VAL A 706 35.99 2.58 -15.21
C VAL A 706 36.67 2.72 -16.57
N THR A 707 36.01 2.27 -17.64
CA THR A 707 36.53 2.33 -19.00
C THR A 707 36.36 3.71 -19.62
N PHE A 708 35.14 4.24 -19.59
CA PHE A 708 34.75 5.44 -20.33
C PHE A 708 34.87 6.71 -19.50
N ALA A 709 34.53 6.68 -18.21
CA ALA A 709 34.35 7.91 -17.44
C ALA A 709 35.66 8.61 -17.03
N PRO A 710 36.76 7.93 -16.61
CA PRO A 710 38.02 8.60 -16.30
C PRO A 710 38.60 9.45 -17.44
N PRO A 711 38.76 8.95 -18.68
CA PRO A 711 39.29 9.77 -19.78
C PRO A 711 38.32 10.88 -20.22
N LEU A 712 37.02 10.74 -19.93
CA LEU A 712 36.00 11.75 -20.24
C LEU A 712 35.80 12.77 -19.11
N ALA A 713 36.37 12.57 -17.92
CA ALA A 713 36.12 13.42 -16.75
C ALA A 713 36.52 14.89 -16.97
N GLN A 714 37.70 15.13 -17.55
CA GLN A 714 38.16 16.48 -17.88
C GLN A 714 37.30 17.12 -19.00
N PRO A 715 37.10 16.51 -20.18
CA PRO A 715 36.17 17.00 -21.20
C PRO A 715 34.76 17.29 -20.66
N PHE A 716 34.23 16.40 -19.82
CA PHE A 716 32.94 16.56 -19.17
C PHE A 716 32.91 17.83 -18.30
N LEU A 717 33.90 18.03 -17.44
CA LEU A 717 33.98 19.24 -16.63
C LEU A 717 34.21 20.50 -17.46
N MET A 718 34.94 20.45 -18.57
CA MET A 718 35.10 21.59 -19.48
C MET A 718 33.74 22.05 -20.01
N ILE A 719 32.88 21.12 -20.41
CA ILE A 719 31.53 21.41 -20.92
C ILE A 719 30.64 21.90 -19.77
N VAL A 720 30.65 21.19 -18.67
CA VAL A 720 29.67 21.36 -17.60
C VAL A 720 30.07 22.55 -16.73
N ALA A 721 31.21 22.48 -16.03
CA ALA A 721 31.69 23.48 -15.08
C ALA A 721 32.52 24.62 -15.70
N GLY A 722 33.17 24.38 -16.84
CA GLY A 722 34.03 25.33 -17.53
C GLY A 722 35.53 25.15 -17.22
N PRO A 723 36.42 25.87 -17.92
CA PRO A 723 37.87 25.67 -17.89
C PRO A 723 38.47 25.86 -16.49
N ARG A 724 37.98 26.83 -15.70
CA ARG A 724 38.48 27.14 -14.35
C ARG A 724 38.43 25.96 -13.38
N TRP A 725 37.58 24.96 -13.66
CA TRP A 725 37.41 23.75 -12.85
C TRP A 725 38.08 22.51 -13.45
N ALA A 726 38.23 22.49 -14.78
CA ALA A 726 38.69 21.33 -15.51
C ALA A 726 40.19 21.35 -15.81
N THR A 727 40.84 22.51 -15.73
CA THR A 727 42.29 22.67 -15.90
C THR A 727 42.96 23.19 -14.62
N PRO A 728 44.28 22.96 -14.45
CA PRO A 728 45.05 23.53 -13.34
C PRO A 728 44.82 25.06 -13.21
N PRO A 729 44.78 25.60 -11.97
CA PRO A 729 45.18 24.98 -10.70
C PRO A 729 44.13 24.06 -10.05
N SER A 730 42.91 23.94 -10.59
CA SER A 730 41.91 23.04 -10.02
C SER A 730 42.21 21.56 -10.32
N HIS A 731 42.16 20.73 -9.28
CA HIS A 731 42.33 19.27 -9.39
C HIS A 731 41.00 18.52 -9.56
N ALA A 732 39.88 19.21 -9.79
CA ALA A 732 38.55 18.59 -9.80
C ALA A 732 38.39 17.49 -10.87
N ALA A 733 38.99 17.67 -12.06
CA ALA A 733 38.95 16.68 -13.13
C ALA A 733 39.67 15.37 -12.77
N ALA A 734 40.86 15.47 -12.15
CA ALA A 734 41.62 14.31 -11.71
C ALA A 734 40.91 13.58 -10.57
N ILE A 735 40.37 14.33 -9.59
CA ILE A 735 39.59 13.77 -8.47
C ILE A 735 38.31 13.10 -9.00
N LEU A 736 37.60 13.71 -9.95
CA LEU A 736 36.40 13.13 -10.56
C LEU A 736 36.74 11.86 -11.34
N GLY A 737 37.83 11.85 -12.10
CA GLY A 737 38.33 10.66 -12.78
C GLY A 737 38.67 9.52 -11.81
N SER A 738 39.27 9.83 -10.66
CA SER A 738 39.51 8.88 -9.58
C SER A 738 38.20 8.36 -8.96
N TYR A 739 37.19 9.23 -8.84
CA TYR A 739 35.86 8.86 -8.31
C TYR A 739 35.15 7.82 -9.19
N CYS A 740 35.45 7.76 -10.49
CA CYS A 740 34.92 6.73 -11.38
C CYS A 740 35.39 5.32 -11.02
N TYR A 741 36.57 5.17 -10.38
CA TYR A 741 37.04 3.89 -9.83
C TYR A 741 36.43 3.56 -8.46
N TYR A 742 35.98 4.59 -7.75
CA TYR A 742 35.33 4.46 -6.46
C TYR A 742 33.87 3.97 -6.56
N LEU A 743 33.13 4.41 -7.59
CA LEU A 743 31.72 4.06 -7.82
C LEU A 743 31.42 2.54 -7.89
N PRO A 744 32.21 1.71 -8.62
CA PRO A 744 32.00 0.26 -8.64
C PRO A 744 32.10 -0.37 -7.24
N VAL A 745 33.12 0.02 -6.46
CA VAL A 745 33.34 -0.49 -5.10
C VAL A 745 32.20 -0.07 -4.17
N MET A 746 31.78 1.20 -4.28
CA MET A 746 30.68 1.74 -3.48
C MET A 746 29.37 0.97 -3.70
N GLY A 747 28.97 0.71 -4.95
CA GLY A 747 27.69 0.03 -5.14
C GLY A 747 27.73 -1.48 -4.95
N VAL A 748 28.89 -2.15 -5.12
CA VAL A 748 29.05 -3.52 -4.60
C VAL A 748 28.87 -3.52 -3.09
N ASN A 749 29.51 -2.59 -2.37
CA ASN A 749 29.34 -2.44 -0.93
C ASN A 749 27.86 -2.26 -0.56
N GLY A 750 27.15 -1.34 -1.21
CA GLY A 750 25.73 -1.09 -0.96
C GLY A 750 24.89 -2.38 -1.02
N ILE A 751 25.06 -3.20 -2.07
CA ILE A 751 24.30 -4.44 -2.24
C ILE A 751 24.63 -5.48 -1.16
N VAL A 752 25.93 -5.73 -0.91
CA VAL A 752 26.34 -6.79 0.04
C VAL A 752 26.11 -6.38 1.50
N GLU A 753 26.21 -5.09 1.80
CA GLU A 753 25.89 -4.55 3.12
C GLU A 753 24.39 -4.48 3.36
N ALA A 754 23.58 -4.14 2.35
CA ALA A 754 22.13 -4.29 2.41
C ALA A 754 21.72 -5.72 2.78
N PHE A 755 22.32 -6.72 2.14
CA PHE A 755 22.10 -8.12 2.49
C PHE A 755 22.47 -8.41 3.95
N LEU A 756 23.65 -8.01 4.41
CA LEU A 756 24.08 -8.21 5.80
C LEU A 756 23.11 -7.53 6.78
N GLN A 757 22.77 -6.27 6.56
CA GLN A 757 21.89 -5.50 7.44
C GLN A 757 20.47 -6.06 7.52
N SER A 758 19.99 -6.66 6.44
CA SER A 758 18.65 -7.26 6.38
C SER A 758 18.55 -8.66 6.97
N THR A 759 19.66 -9.39 7.08
CA THR A 759 19.65 -10.84 7.38
C THR A 759 20.46 -11.22 8.62
N ALA A 760 21.37 -10.34 9.08
CA ALA A 760 22.25 -10.65 10.18
C ALA A 760 21.55 -10.58 11.55
N PRO A 761 21.83 -11.56 12.44
CA PRO A 761 21.33 -11.50 13.81
C PRO A 761 22.01 -10.37 14.60
N PRO A 762 21.39 -9.87 15.70
CA PRO A 762 21.88 -8.73 16.47
C PRO A 762 23.35 -8.84 16.91
N ALA A 763 23.82 -10.04 17.29
CA ALA A 763 25.21 -10.27 17.67
C ALA A 763 26.22 -10.07 16.52
N THR A 764 25.81 -10.41 15.29
CA THR A 764 26.63 -10.19 14.08
C THR A 764 26.65 -8.71 13.72
N LEU A 765 25.51 -8.01 13.84
CA LEU A 765 25.43 -6.56 13.64
C LEU A 765 26.30 -5.79 14.63
N ALA A 766 26.30 -6.18 15.91
CA ALA A 766 27.18 -5.58 16.93
C ALA A 766 28.67 -5.81 16.59
N SER A 767 29.02 -6.99 16.08
CA SER A 767 30.39 -7.25 15.62
C SER A 767 30.74 -6.44 14.36
N TYR A 768 29.78 -6.24 13.46
CA TYR A 768 29.96 -5.40 12.28
C TYR A 768 30.24 -3.94 12.64
N SER A 769 29.65 -3.39 13.71
CA SER A 769 29.97 -2.03 14.19
C SER A 769 31.46 -1.81 14.47
N ARG A 770 32.19 -2.83 14.95
CA ARG A 770 33.65 -2.76 15.13
C ARG A 770 34.40 -2.71 13.79
N VAL A 771 33.86 -3.34 12.75
CA VAL A 771 34.41 -3.30 11.39
C VAL A 771 34.27 -1.90 10.80
N LEU A 772 33.17 -1.16 11.07
CA LEU A 772 33.04 0.23 10.66
C LEU A 772 34.15 1.12 11.25
N VAL A 773 34.50 0.91 12.53
CA VAL A 773 35.62 1.61 13.17
C VAL A 773 36.95 1.23 12.51
N GLY A 774 37.18 -0.06 12.24
CA GLY A 774 38.37 -0.54 11.54
C GLY A 774 38.50 0.01 10.10
N ALA A 775 37.39 0.11 9.37
CA ALA A 775 37.35 0.72 8.04
C ALA A 775 37.69 2.22 8.08
N SER A 776 37.23 2.92 9.12
CA SER A 776 37.56 4.33 9.34
C SER A 776 39.03 4.52 9.72
N ALA A 777 39.59 3.63 10.54
CA ALA A 777 41.02 3.62 10.85
C ALA A 777 41.88 3.34 9.60
N MET A 778 41.45 2.41 8.73
CA MET A 778 42.09 2.15 7.44
C MET A 778 42.08 3.39 6.53
N PHE A 779 40.95 4.09 6.45
CA PHE A 779 40.84 5.36 5.72
C PHE A 779 41.89 6.38 6.19
N VAL A 780 41.97 6.62 7.51
CA VAL A 780 42.94 7.57 8.10
C VAL A 780 44.39 7.12 7.83
N ALA A 781 44.67 5.83 7.95
CA ALA A 781 46.00 5.27 7.69
C ALA A 781 46.43 5.46 6.23
N VAL A 782 45.55 5.18 5.27
CA VAL A 782 45.82 5.38 3.83
C VAL A 782 45.98 6.87 3.51
N LEU A 783 45.18 7.74 4.13
CA LEU A 783 45.32 9.19 3.96
C LEU A 783 46.66 9.71 4.48
N ALA A 784 47.08 9.24 5.67
CA ALA A 784 48.36 9.61 6.27
C ALA A 784 49.57 9.09 5.45
N ALA A 785 49.50 7.85 4.98
CA ALA A 785 50.55 7.23 4.17
C ALA A 785 50.58 7.74 2.72
N GLY A 786 49.43 8.19 2.20
CA GLY A 786 49.24 8.51 0.79
C GLY A 786 50.13 9.65 0.29
N ARG A 787 50.43 10.63 1.16
CA ARG A 787 51.33 11.74 0.81
C ARG A 787 52.76 11.32 0.48
N ALA A 788 53.24 10.20 1.04
CA ALA A 788 54.57 9.66 0.77
C ALA A 788 54.55 8.55 -0.30
N VAL A 789 53.50 7.74 -0.32
CA VAL A 789 53.45 6.50 -1.13
C VAL A 789 52.89 6.73 -2.53
N PHE A 790 51.90 7.61 -2.71
CA PHE A 790 51.19 7.75 -3.99
C PHE A 790 52.04 8.39 -5.09
N PRO A 791 52.83 9.44 -4.81
CA PRO A 791 53.78 9.97 -5.80
C PRO A 791 54.79 8.92 -6.26
N ALA A 792 55.25 8.06 -5.35
CA ALA A 792 56.19 6.99 -5.66
C ALA A 792 55.57 5.87 -6.52
N LEU A 793 54.24 5.71 -6.48
CA LEU A 793 53.48 4.75 -7.28
C LEU A 793 52.93 5.36 -8.59
N GLY A 794 53.21 6.64 -8.87
CA GLY A 794 52.72 7.34 -10.05
C GLY A 794 51.23 7.72 -10.01
N PHE A 795 50.60 7.69 -8.82
CA PHE A 795 49.24 8.18 -8.62
C PHE A 795 49.25 9.67 -8.28
N ASP A 796 48.23 10.40 -8.74
CA ASP A 796 48.03 11.79 -8.38
C ASP A 796 47.77 11.93 -6.88
N ALA A 797 48.67 12.63 -6.17
CA ALA A 797 48.60 12.89 -4.74
C ALA A 797 47.29 13.60 -4.35
N ASN A 798 46.70 14.37 -5.26
CA ASN A 798 45.45 15.09 -5.04
C ASN A 798 44.22 14.18 -4.99
N SER A 799 44.35 12.92 -5.42
CA SER A 799 43.29 11.91 -5.40
C SER A 799 43.36 10.96 -4.18
N VAL A 800 44.36 11.11 -3.30
CA VAL A 800 44.61 10.20 -2.16
C VAL A 800 43.37 9.96 -1.32
N LEU A 801 42.55 10.99 -1.12
CA LEU A 801 41.33 10.91 -0.32
C LEU A 801 40.27 9.97 -0.92
N VAL A 802 40.13 9.96 -2.26
CA VAL A 802 39.22 9.03 -2.95
C VAL A 802 39.71 7.59 -2.74
N TRP A 803 41.01 7.37 -2.83
CA TRP A 803 41.61 6.05 -2.62
C TRP A 803 41.57 5.59 -1.16
N ALA A 804 41.68 6.51 -0.20
CA ALA A 804 41.44 6.22 1.21
C ALA A 804 40.00 5.72 1.43
N ASN A 805 39.02 6.36 0.79
CA ASN A 805 37.62 5.93 0.81
C ASN A 805 37.45 4.54 0.16
N VAL A 806 38.10 4.29 -0.97
CA VAL A 806 38.12 2.96 -1.61
C VAL A 806 38.65 1.90 -0.65
N ALA A 807 39.75 2.17 0.05
CA ALA A 807 40.35 1.22 0.99
C ALA A 807 39.43 0.91 2.18
N GLY A 808 38.81 1.93 2.80
CA GLY A 808 37.84 1.74 3.88
C GLY A 808 36.61 0.92 3.42
N LEU A 809 36.10 1.20 2.22
CA LEU A 809 34.98 0.44 1.63
C LEU A 809 35.37 -0.99 1.26
N ALA A 810 36.59 -1.24 0.78
CA ALA A 810 37.07 -2.57 0.47
C ALA A 810 37.08 -3.49 1.72
N VAL A 811 37.44 -2.96 2.89
CA VAL A 811 37.36 -3.70 4.17
C VAL A 811 35.91 -4.13 4.46
N ARG A 812 34.96 -3.22 4.28
CA ARG A 812 33.52 -3.49 4.49
C ARG A 812 33.02 -4.55 3.51
N VAL A 813 33.30 -4.39 2.21
CA VAL A 813 32.96 -5.36 1.16
C VAL A 813 33.48 -6.75 1.51
N GLY A 814 34.75 -6.88 1.92
CA GLY A 814 35.34 -8.16 2.27
C GLY A 814 34.62 -8.86 3.43
N VAL A 815 34.27 -8.12 4.49
CA VAL A 815 33.52 -8.68 5.62
C VAL A 815 32.10 -9.07 5.22
N CYS A 816 31.40 -8.23 4.47
CA CYS A 816 30.03 -8.49 4.01
C CYS A 816 29.97 -9.70 3.06
N LEU A 817 30.92 -9.83 2.12
CA LEU A 817 31.02 -10.99 1.24
C LEU A 817 31.28 -12.28 2.03
N ARG A 818 32.15 -12.22 3.05
CA ARG A 818 32.41 -13.37 3.93
C ARG A 818 31.17 -13.77 4.73
N TYR A 819 30.40 -12.80 5.23
CA TYR A 819 29.13 -13.07 5.90
C TYR A 819 28.12 -13.70 4.94
N MET A 820 27.93 -13.12 3.75
CA MET A 820 27.03 -13.64 2.71
C MET A 820 27.37 -15.08 2.34
N ALA A 821 28.64 -15.40 2.12
CA ALA A 821 29.08 -16.76 1.82
C ALA A 821 28.74 -17.75 2.96
N ARG A 822 28.90 -17.33 4.22
CA ARG A 822 28.52 -18.14 5.40
C ARG A 822 27.01 -18.30 5.54
N ALA A 823 26.24 -17.24 5.26
CA ALA A 823 24.78 -17.28 5.34
C ALA A 823 24.18 -18.29 4.34
N TYR A 824 24.70 -18.33 3.10
CA TYR A 824 24.27 -19.33 2.11
C TYR A 824 24.84 -20.73 2.36
N ALA A 825 25.88 -20.90 3.17
CA ALA A 825 26.40 -22.22 3.53
C ALA A 825 25.38 -23.07 4.32
N ALA A 826 24.40 -22.44 4.97
CA ALA A 826 23.27 -23.13 5.58
C ALA A 826 22.34 -23.83 4.55
N TRP A 827 22.47 -23.48 3.26
CA TRP A 827 21.63 -23.95 2.17
C TRP A 827 22.49 -24.55 1.04
N PRO A 828 23.05 -25.77 1.21
CA PRO A 828 24.02 -26.35 0.29
C PRO A 828 23.49 -26.56 -1.15
N GLN A 829 22.18 -26.67 -1.33
CA GLN A 829 21.51 -26.77 -2.64
C GLN A 829 21.39 -25.41 -3.37
N VAL A 830 21.66 -24.29 -2.68
CA VAL A 830 21.57 -22.95 -3.25
C VAL A 830 22.98 -22.45 -3.54
N SER A 831 23.27 -22.24 -4.82
CA SER A 831 24.56 -21.67 -5.24
C SER A 831 24.71 -20.22 -4.74
N ALA A 832 25.60 -20.03 -3.77
CA ALA A 832 25.93 -18.72 -3.24
C ALA A 832 26.44 -17.79 -4.36
N PRO A 833 25.93 -16.55 -4.47
CA PRO A 833 26.43 -15.57 -5.42
C PRO A 833 27.93 -15.30 -5.18
N ARG A 834 28.76 -15.46 -6.20
CA ARG A 834 30.20 -15.14 -6.13
C ARG A 834 30.47 -13.89 -6.95
N LEU A 835 31.20 -12.92 -6.37
CA LEU A 835 31.55 -11.68 -7.06
C LEU A 835 32.28 -11.94 -8.40
N ALA A 836 33.20 -12.91 -8.42
CA ALA A 836 33.92 -13.30 -9.64
C ALA A 836 33.01 -13.86 -10.74
N ALA A 837 31.91 -14.54 -10.37
CA ALA A 837 30.92 -15.07 -11.31
C ALA A 837 29.92 -14.01 -11.80
N SER A 838 29.98 -12.81 -11.21
CA SER A 838 29.17 -11.65 -11.61
C SER A 838 29.91 -10.70 -12.55
N LEU A 839 31.18 -10.97 -12.88
CA LEU A 839 31.94 -10.18 -13.85
C LEU A 839 31.33 -10.30 -15.27
N PRO A 840 31.41 -9.24 -16.10
CA PRO A 840 31.01 -9.32 -17.50
C PRO A 840 31.76 -10.42 -18.24
N SER A 841 31.16 -10.93 -19.32
CA SER A 841 31.78 -11.99 -20.12
C SER A 841 33.13 -11.54 -20.68
N ARG A 842 34.06 -12.49 -20.90
CA ARG A 842 35.41 -12.17 -21.41
C ARG A 842 35.41 -11.34 -22.70
N ALA A 843 34.42 -11.54 -23.58
CA ALA A 843 34.27 -10.75 -24.80
C ALA A 843 33.91 -9.28 -24.50
N VAL A 844 32.99 -9.06 -23.55
CA VAL A 844 32.60 -7.71 -23.10
C VAL A 844 33.78 -7.02 -22.41
N LEU A 845 34.50 -7.74 -21.54
CA LEU A 845 35.72 -7.20 -20.92
C LEU A 845 36.81 -6.88 -21.94
N GLY A 846 36.99 -7.73 -22.97
CA GLY A 846 37.92 -7.48 -24.07
C GLY A 846 37.54 -6.23 -24.87
N ALA A 847 36.26 -6.07 -25.22
CA ALA A 847 35.77 -4.88 -25.93
C ALA A 847 35.93 -3.60 -25.10
N LEU A 848 35.61 -3.66 -23.82
CA LEU A 848 35.84 -2.55 -22.88
C LEU A 848 37.31 -2.22 -22.74
N LEU A 849 38.18 -3.22 -22.62
CA LEU A 849 39.62 -3.02 -22.53
C LEU A 849 40.19 -2.35 -23.78
N VAL A 850 39.82 -2.83 -24.98
CA VAL A 850 40.23 -2.21 -26.25
C VAL A 850 39.71 -0.76 -26.33
N SER A 851 38.43 -0.54 -26.05
CA SER A 851 37.83 0.80 -26.07
C SER A 851 38.52 1.74 -25.08
N GLY A 852 38.81 1.28 -23.87
CA GLY A 852 39.50 2.05 -22.85
C GLY A 852 40.96 2.38 -23.21
N VAL A 853 41.67 1.45 -23.85
CA VAL A 853 43.03 1.70 -24.36
C VAL A 853 43.01 2.76 -25.45
N VAL A 854 42.11 2.65 -26.42
CA VAL A 854 41.97 3.63 -27.52
C VAL A 854 41.59 5.00 -26.97
N LEU A 855 40.61 5.08 -26.06
CA LEU A 855 40.19 6.33 -25.44
C LEU A 855 41.32 6.99 -24.63
N ARG A 856 42.06 6.22 -23.84
CA ARG A 856 43.19 6.76 -23.07
C ARG A 856 44.35 7.18 -23.98
N TRP A 857 44.54 6.51 -25.12
CA TRP A 857 45.51 6.92 -26.12
C TRP A 857 45.11 8.24 -26.80
N GLN A 858 43.84 8.39 -27.18
CA GLN A 858 43.28 9.62 -27.75
C GLN A 858 43.24 10.78 -26.74
N ALA A 859 43.03 10.48 -25.47
CA ALA A 859 43.00 11.47 -24.39
C ALA A 859 44.40 11.95 -23.98
N ARG A 860 45.49 11.41 -24.54
CA ARG A 860 46.84 11.89 -24.23
C ARG A 860 47.00 13.33 -24.74
N PRO A 861 47.60 14.23 -23.94
CA PRO A 861 47.90 15.59 -24.39
C PRO A 861 48.90 15.55 -25.55
N LEU A 862 48.43 15.84 -26.77
CA LEU A 862 49.26 16.06 -27.96
C LEU A 862 49.61 17.56 -28.04
N GLY A 863 50.48 18.09 -27.17
CA GLY A 863 51.02 19.44 -27.31
C GLY A 863 51.47 20.16 -26.03
N PRO A 864 52.29 21.24 -26.13
CA PRO A 864 52.74 22.04 -24.99
C PRO A 864 51.59 22.84 -24.35
N PRO A 865 51.69 23.19 -23.05
CA PRO A 865 50.63 23.85 -22.31
C PRO A 865 50.40 25.28 -22.82
N GLY A 866 49.32 25.51 -23.58
CA GLY A 866 48.88 26.86 -23.95
C GLY A 866 48.03 26.96 -25.22
N THR A 867 48.05 25.96 -26.11
CA THR A 867 47.36 26.01 -27.41
C THR A 867 46.16 25.06 -27.47
N TRP A 868 45.23 25.15 -26.51
CA TRP A 868 44.19 24.12 -26.29
C TRP A 868 42.83 24.40 -26.93
N TRP A 869 42.72 25.40 -27.82
CA TRP A 869 41.45 25.72 -28.49
C TRP A 869 41.66 26.14 -29.94
N SER A 870 41.76 25.16 -30.84
CA SER A 870 41.06 25.24 -32.11
C SER A 870 39.76 24.44 -31.99
N PRO A 871 38.71 24.73 -32.79
CA PRO A 871 37.51 23.90 -32.90
C PRO A 871 37.77 22.42 -33.24
N ASP A 872 39.02 22.04 -33.52
CA ASP A 872 39.46 20.70 -33.95
C ASP A 872 40.05 19.85 -32.81
N ALA A 873 39.93 20.28 -31.55
CA ALA A 873 40.32 19.46 -30.39
C ALA A 873 39.55 18.10 -30.40
N PRO A 874 40.14 16.99 -29.90
CA PRO A 874 39.67 15.62 -30.18
C PRO A 874 38.38 15.21 -29.44
N LEU A 875 37.51 16.15 -29.06
CA LEU A 875 36.20 15.89 -28.44
C LEU A 875 35.30 15.00 -29.31
N VAL A 876 35.25 15.26 -30.62
CA VAL A 876 34.48 14.44 -31.57
C VAL A 876 35.08 13.03 -31.69
N PRO A 877 36.40 12.83 -31.89
CA PRO A 877 37.01 11.50 -31.84
C PRO A 877 36.83 10.75 -30.52
N LEU A 878 36.94 11.44 -29.37
CA LEU A 878 36.73 10.85 -28.04
C LEU A 878 35.27 10.42 -27.83
N ALA A 879 34.32 11.30 -28.18
CA ALA A 879 32.89 11.00 -28.06
C ALA A 879 32.45 9.89 -29.01
N THR A 880 32.94 9.88 -30.25
CA THR A 880 32.66 8.82 -31.23
C THR A 880 33.26 7.48 -30.82
N THR A 881 34.50 7.47 -30.32
CA THR A 881 35.14 6.24 -29.81
C THR A 881 34.44 5.71 -28.56
N ALA A 882 34.00 6.60 -27.66
CA ALA A 882 33.22 6.22 -26.49
C ALA A 882 31.84 5.69 -26.87
N ALA A 883 31.14 6.32 -27.81
CA ALA A 883 29.84 5.89 -28.32
C ALA A 883 29.95 4.54 -29.05
N ALA A 884 30.95 4.37 -29.92
CA ALA A 884 31.19 3.12 -30.63
C ALA A 884 31.57 1.99 -29.67
N GLY A 885 32.44 2.26 -28.68
CA GLY A 885 32.78 1.30 -27.63
C GLY A 885 31.59 0.91 -26.77
N ALA A 886 30.77 1.88 -26.36
CA ALA A 886 29.54 1.63 -25.59
C ALA A 886 28.51 0.82 -26.40
N LEU A 887 28.32 1.15 -27.68
CA LEU A 887 27.45 0.41 -28.58
C LEU A 887 27.95 -1.02 -28.81
N ALA A 888 29.25 -1.22 -29.06
CA ALA A 888 29.84 -2.55 -29.19
C ALA A 888 29.70 -3.36 -27.90
N THR A 889 29.84 -2.73 -26.74
CA THR A 889 29.63 -3.36 -25.43
C THR A 889 28.17 -3.78 -25.25
N LEU A 890 27.22 -2.92 -25.62
CA LEU A 890 25.77 -3.19 -25.57
C LEU A 890 25.37 -4.32 -26.53
N VAL A 891 25.86 -4.31 -27.77
CA VAL A 891 25.60 -5.34 -28.77
C VAL A 891 26.20 -6.69 -28.32
N LEU A 892 27.45 -6.71 -27.85
CA LEU A 892 28.07 -7.94 -27.34
C LEU A 892 27.40 -8.48 -26.08
N TRP A 893 26.84 -7.59 -25.25
CA TRP A 893 26.05 -7.98 -24.09
C TRP A 893 24.69 -8.58 -24.51
N TYR A 894 23.99 -7.94 -25.44
CA TYR A 894 22.70 -8.38 -25.98
C TYR A 894 22.79 -9.69 -26.80
N VAL A 895 23.89 -9.92 -27.51
CA VAL A 895 24.09 -11.15 -28.28
C VAL A 895 24.42 -12.36 -27.39
N ARG A 896 24.91 -12.14 -26.16
CA ARG A 896 25.35 -13.20 -25.25
C ARG A 896 24.38 -13.53 -24.11
N ASN A 897 23.43 -12.65 -23.81
CA ASN A 897 22.43 -12.83 -22.75
C ASN A 897 21.06 -12.53 -23.34
#